data_AF-A0A4V1IZT8-F1
#
_entry.id   AF-A0A4V1IZT8-F1
#
_cell.length_a   1.000
_cell.length_b   1.000
_cell.length_c   1.000
_cell.angle_alpha   90.00
_cell.angle_beta   90.00
_cell.angle_gamma   90.00
#
_symmetry.space_group_name_H-M   'P 1'
#
loop_
_entity.id
_entity.type
_entity.pdbx_description
1 polymer ?
#
loop_
_entity_poly.entity_id
_entity_poly.type
_entity_poly.pdbx_seq_one_letter_code
_entity_poly.pdbx_strand_id
1 'polypeptide(L)'
;KLEQEEISKTDDSFKYSDKSTLKAKVERIVVGKEFVDNVDENVSEYVGILLDRTLFYSESGGQINDLGNFSKEDFIFQVENVQIYGGYVLHVGVIKQGSIKINEEIELTLDVSRRKNLRLNHTATHILNYVLRETVGDGIEQKGSLVASDKLRFDFNLMNHLNENQLNEIQNNIQDLINKENKVYSKEIPLNLAMSISGLRAVFGEVYPDPVRVVAVGVDLDEIIKNPQDEKWKSFPIELCGGTHVSNSKEIQLFYLTEYSSIAKGIKRIVAVTGKRALELKSISDDFSIELNKLNIENISEKDLKNLSSKIDNLSLPLLNKLIFKSRIDELTKIYLNQEKNRKSILLKDLTNFANSILESDKPFYILNLSKSKNDKKILNSILDIFKQKNKPVILYSEFESKVVYFSFIPSYFNIPANDWLSNSFNRVLLNSKSGGKDTAAQGIFTLLCQKLDEFFTFVDNIDSNTTSNNNSFSFSKRTNEQSNIEALVAVLENIFTHGNKGLESNHQHNNWTVTKLFNRRRVDPISCITYISERKRDSKLLNSLDYVKQLNHKSPIEKLRAWICNCLSKGLLSHVYNVILDSNLADYYEPLSFLTSQWAPLCTVLLKPLSSINIGFQLTDLDNILQRNVNLLAPEVELQDINPEIVLLQKKILYLEDLNKSLQIKADEADERYRSMEKENMQLRAECHVLKLRVDSHEMTNSALLEQISKLESEYESRIESMSMATQ
;
A
#
# COMPACT_ATOMS: atom_id res chain seq x y z
N LYS A 1 41.68 42.04 1.19
CA LYS A 1 41.74 42.06 2.67
C LYS A 1 42.47 40.85 3.22
N LEU A 2 41.96 39.61 3.11
CA LEU A 2 42.66 38.41 3.63
C LEU A 2 44.10 38.25 3.10
N GLU A 3 44.30 38.38 1.78
CA GLU A 3 45.64 38.35 1.17
C GLU A 3 46.55 39.52 1.61
N GLN A 4 45.97 40.69 1.87
CA GLN A 4 46.71 41.87 2.35
C GLN A 4 47.10 41.72 3.83
N GLU A 5 46.35 40.92 4.58
CA GLU A 5 46.62 40.55 5.98
C GLU A 5 47.50 39.29 6.07
N GLU A 6 48.05 38.81 4.95
CA GLU A 6 48.93 37.62 4.85
C GLU A 6 48.33 36.36 5.47
N ILE A 7 46.99 36.23 5.48
CA ILE A 7 46.31 35.04 5.97
C ILE A 7 46.43 33.92 4.95
N SER A 8 47.06 32.82 5.35
CA SER A 8 47.18 31.59 4.57
C SER A 8 45.82 31.05 4.15
N LYS A 9 45.74 30.48 2.95
CA LYS A 9 44.56 29.76 2.47
C LYS A 9 44.29 28.54 3.36
N THR A 10 43.04 28.16 3.49
CA THR A 10 42.62 27.01 4.31
C THR A 10 43.19 25.72 3.73
N ASP A 11 43.87 24.92 4.55
CA ASP A 11 44.28 23.56 4.20
C ASP A 11 43.07 22.61 4.28
N ASP A 12 42.46 22.33 3.13
CA ASP A 12 41.31 21.45 3.03
C ASP A 12 41.67 20.03 2.58
N SER A 13 42.96 19.66 2.55
CA SER A 13 43.42 18.33 2.15
C SER A 13 42.84 17.20 3.01
N PHE A 14 42.48 17.50 4.26
CA PHE A 14 41.85 16.57 5.20
C PHE A 14 40.44 16.11 4.79
N LYS A 15 39.76 16.79 3.84
CA LYS A 15 38.43 16.39 3.35
C LYS A 15 38.40 15.00 2.70
N TYR A 16 39.55 14.53 2.21
CA TYR A 16 39.72 13.19 1.65
C TYR A 16 40.11 12.13 2.67
N SER A 17 40.38 12.51 3.93
CA SER A 17 40.72 11.56 4.97
C SER A 17 39.49 10.76 5.45
N ASP A 18 39.76 9.66 6.15
CA ASP A 18 38.74 8.86 6.84
C ASP A 18 38.39 9.40 8.23
N LYS A 19 38.96 10.54 8.62
CA LYS A 19 38.66 11.18 9.90
C LYS A 19 37.29 11.86 9.85
N SER A 20 36.53 11.70 10.93
CA SER A 20 35.29 12.44 11.16
C SER A 20 35.49 13.67 12.04
N THR A 21 36.63 13.77 12.73
CA THR A 21 37.00 14.90 13.57
C THR A 21 38.38 15.47 13.26
N LEU A 22 38.55 16.77 13.49
CA LEU A 22 39.82 17.49 13.29
C LEU A 22 39.87 18.70 14.22
N LYS A 23 41.04 18.96 14.81
CA LYS A 23 41.28 20.25 15.49
C LYS A 23 41.75 21.29 14.49
N ALA A 24 41.20 22.49 14.57
CA ALA A 24 41.57 23.61 13.72
C ALA A 24 41.55 24.92 14.51
N LYS A 25 42.32 25.90 14.02
CA LYS A 25 42.42 27.23 14.59
C LYS A 25 41.50 28.19 13.82
N VAL A 26 40.77 29.02 14.55
CA VAL A 26 39.96 30.10 13.97
C VAL A 26 40.85 31.20 13.45
N GLU A 27 40.86 31.42 12.13
CA GLU A 27 41.64 32.48 11.51
C GLU A 27 40.83 33.79 11.45
N ARG A 28 39.57 33.72 11.02
CA ARG A 28 38.68 34.88 10.94
C ARG A 28 37.23 34.50 11.18
N ILE A 29 36.46 35.46 11.70
CA ILE A 29 35.02 35.38 11.88
C ILE A 29 34.37 36.46 11.02
N VAL A 30 33.26 36.12 10.37
CA VAL A 30 32.48 37.00 9.51
C VAL A 30 31.05 37.05 10.04
N VAL A 31 30.52 38.25 10.28
CA VAL A 31 29.10 38.48 10.58
C VAL A 31 28.57 39.47 9.56
N GLY A 32 27.52 39.08 8.84
CA GLY A 32 27.01 39.84 7.71
C GLY A 32 28.07 40.02 6.60
N LYS A 33 28.65 41.22 6.51
CA LYS A 33 29.71 41.57 5.54
C LYS A 33 31.02 42.00 6.20
N GLU A 34 31.10 41.95 7.53
CA GLU A 34 32.22 42.47 8.29
C GLU A 34 33.02 41.36 8.95
N PHE A 35 34.34 41.58 9.05
CA PHE A 35 35.21 40.72 9.84
C PHE A 35 35.21 41.21 11.29
N VAL A 36 35.01 40.28 12.22
CA VAL A 36 34.98 40.56 13.66
C VAL A 36 35.99 39.70 14.41
N ASP A 37 36.45 40.18 15.57
CA ASP A 37 37.42 39.45 16.40
C ASP A 37 36.77 38.40 17.31
N ASN A 38 35.47 38.56 17.61
CA ASN A 38 34.69 37.68 18.47
C ASN A 38 33.19 37.79 18.17
N VAL A 39 32.44 36.74 18.52
CA VAL A 39 30.98 36.68 18.40
C VAL A 39 30.43 35.68 19.44
N ASP A 40 29.20 35.90 19.91
CA ASP A 40 28.50 35.04 20.85
C ASP A 40 27.12 34.58 20.32
N GLU A 41 26.47 33.70 21.09
CA GLU A 41 25.15 33.13 20.81
C GLU A 41 24.00 34.15 20.65
N ASN A 42 24.19 35.43 21.01
CA ASN A 42 23.16 36.47 20.83
C ASN A 42 23.14 37.07 19.42
N VAL A 43 24.08 36.68 18.56
CA VAL A 43 24.07 37.11 17.16
C VAL A 43 22.83 36.55 16.45
N SER A 44 22.03 37.44 15.87
CA SER A 44 20.80 37.07 15.14
C SER A 44 21.06 36.68 13.68
N GLU A 45 22.25 36.98 13.17
CA GLU A 45 22.68 36.70 11.81
C GLU A 45 23.47 35.40 11.70
N TYR A 46 23.57 34.86 10.48
CA TYR A 46 24.50 33.79 10.16
C TYR A 46 25.95 34.23 10.37
N VAL A 47 26.75 33.33 10.94
CA VAL A 47 28.18 33.54 11.18
C VAL A 47 28.98 32.70 10.20
N GLY A 48 29.98 33.32 9.57
CA GLY A 48 31.00 32.65 8.77
C GLY A 48 32.29 32.47 9.57
N ILE A 49 32.89 31.28 9.53
CA ILE A 49 34.14 30.96 10.20
C ILE A 49 35.16 30.46 9.17
N LEU A 50 36.31 31.14 9.11
CA LEU A 50 37.50 30.72 8.36
C LEU A 50 38.48 30.04 9.30
N LEU A 51 39.03 28.92 8.86
CA LEU A 51 39.93 28.07 9.63
C LEU A 51 41.29 27.92 8.91
N ASP A 52 42.33 27.59 9.67
CA ASP A 52 43.64 27.24 9.11
C ASP A 52 43.58 25.93 8.30
N ARG A 53 42.77 24.97 8.75
CA ARG A 53 42.53 23.68 8.10
C ARG A 53 41.11 23.18 8.31
N THR A 54 40.62 22.31 7.42
CA THR A 54 39.29 21.72 7.56
C THR A 54 39.18 20.34 6.91
N LEU A 55 38.32 19.49 7.46
CA LEU A 55 37.89 18.23 6.84
C LEU A 55 36.53 18.35 6.14
N PHE A 56 35.87 19.52 6.17
CA PHE A 56 34.60 19.76 5.49
C PHE A 56 34.83 19.95 3.99
N TYR A 57 34.02 19.29 3.17
CA TYR A 57 33.95 19.54 1.74
C TYR A 57 33.10 20.78 1.49
N SER A 58 33.68 21.75 0.78
CA SER A 58 32.96 22.90 0.24
C SER A 58 32.20 22.49 -1.02
N GLU A 59 31.01 23.04 -1.22
CA GLU A 59 30.21 22.75 -2.41
C GLU A 59 31.00 23.04 -3.69
N SER A 60 31.15 22.03 -4.54
CA SER A 60 31.99 22.06 -5.73
C SER A 60 31.73 20.85 -6.62
N GLY A 61 31.95 20.99 -7.94
CA GLY A 61 31.88 19.87 -8.89
C GLY A 61 30.52 19.15 -8.94
N GLY A 62 29.44 19.82 -8.54
CA GLY A 62 28.10 19.24 -8.40
C GLY A 62 27.83 18.57 -7.05
N GLN A 63 28.84 18.27 -6.23
CA GLN A 63 28.65 17.77 -4.88
C GLN A 63 28.32 18.92 -3.92
N ILE A 64 27.21 18.77 -3.18
CA ILE A 64 26.83 19.73 -2.15
C ILE A 64 27.76 19.61 -0.92
N ASN A 65 27.84 20.70 -0.17
CA ASN A 65 28.70 20.82 1.00
C ASN A 65 28.36 19.82 2.11
N ASP A 66 29.36 19.60 2.97
CA ASP A 66 29.15 18.90 4.24
C ASP A 66 28.48 19.76 5.30
N LEU A 67 27.93 19.04 6.29
CA LEU A 67 27.35 19.59 7.50
C LEU A 67 28.02 18.94 8.70
N GLY A 68 27.84 19.55 9.87
CA GLY A 68 28.47 19.10 11.10
C GLY A 68 28.48 20.21 12.16
N ASN A 69 29.36 20.06 13.15
CA ASN A 69 29.46 21.01 14.25
C ASN A 69 30.92 21.36 14.54
N PHE A 70 31.15 22.57 15.02
CA PHE A 70 32.38 22.94 15.70
C PHE A 70 32.11 23.07 17.19
N SER A 71 33.04 22.62 18.01
CA SER A 71 32.88 22.62 19.46
C SER A 71 34.17 22.95 20.18
N LYS A 72 34.05 23.65 21.32
CA LYS A 72 35.12 23.89 22.29
C LYS A 72 34.49 24.23 23.64
N GLU A 73 34.75 23.44 24.69
CA GLU A 73 34.22 23.72 26.03
C GLU A 73 32.70 24.01 26.00
N ASP A 74 32.27 25.23 26.32
CA ASP A 74 30.87 25.67 26.32
C ASP A 74 30.42 26.31 24.99
N PHE A 75 31.20 26.19 23.92
CA PHE A 75 30.88 26.69 22.58
C PHE A 75 30.43 25.57 21.64
N ILE A 76 29.30 25.78 20.96
CA ILE A 76 28.78 24.91 19.90
C ILE A 76 28.34 25.77 18.72
N PHE A 77 28.91 25.48 17.55
CA PHE A 77 28.53 26.07 16.27
C PHE A 77 28.04 25.00 15.32
N GLN A 78 26.80 25.14 14.84
CA GLN A 78 26.22 24.25 13.85
C GLN A 78 26.53 24.77 12.45
N VAL A 79 27.27 23.98 11.66
CA VAL A 79 27.60 24.29 10.28
C VAL A 79 26.41 23.93 9.39
N GLU A 80 25.88 24.92 8.67
CA GLU A 80 24.74 24.76 7.75
C GLU A 80 25.13 24.89 6.27
N ASN A 81 26.27 25.53 5.97
CA ASN A 81 26.81 25.64 4.62
C ASN A 81 28.34 25.72 4.64
N VAL A 82 29.01 25.21 3.60
CA VAL A 82 30.47 25.33 3.42
C VAL A 82 30.77 25.67 1.96
N GLN A 83 31.46 26.79 1.75
CA GLN A 83 31.75 27.35 0.43
C GLN A 83 33.24 27.67 0.31
N ILE A 84 33.75 27.81 -0.92
CA ILE A 84 35.14 28.19 -1.16
C ILE A 84 35.23 29.49 -1.98
N TYR A 85 36.04 30.44 -1.50
CA TYR A 85 36.26 31.72 -2.17
C TYR A 85 37.76 32.02 -2.23
N GLY A 86 38.35 32.07 -3.43
CA GLY A 86 39.78 32.37 -3.59
C GLY A 86 40.74 31.36 -2.91
N GLY A 87 40.25 30.18 -2.55
CA GLY A 87 40.99 29.17 -1.78
C GLY A 87 40.77 29.21 -0.27
N TYR A 88 39.93 30.12 0.23
CA TYR A 88 39.50 30.13 1.63
C TYR A 88 38.19 29.37 1.78
N VAL A 89 38.15 28.40 2.72
CA VAL A 89 36.93 27.62 2.98
C VAL A 89 36.12 28.30 4.09
N LEU A 90 34.96 28.81 3.70
CA LEU A 90 34.02 29.52 4.57
C LEU A 90 32.96 28.56 5.10
N HIS A 91 32.92 28.39 6.41
CA HIS A 91 31.91 27.59 7.10
C HIS A 91 30.85 28.52 7.66
N VAL A 92 29.62 28.43 7.15
CA VAL A 92 28.51 29.31 7.51
C VAL A 92 27.52 28.53 8.35
N GLY A 93 27.03 29.15 9.42
CA GLY A 93 26.19 28.47 10.38
C GLY A 93 25.72 29.38 11.51
N VAL A 94 25.24 28.74 12.58
CA VAL A 94 24.67 29.42 13.74
C VAL A 94 25.36 28.96 15.02
N ILE A 95 25.58 29.90 15.94
CA ILE A 95 26.10 29.60 17.27
C ILE A 95 24.92 29.13 18.11
N LYS A 96 24.98 27.89 18.58
CA LYS A 96 23.95 27.30 19.45
C LYS A 96 24.21 27.58 20.90
N GLN A 97 25.48 27.71 21.28
CA GLN A 97 25.90 27.95 22.64
C GLN A 97 27.28 28.63 22.66
N GLY A 98 27.49 29.53 23.61
CA GLY A 98 28.77 30.12 23.95
C GLY A 98 29.22 31.25 23.02
N SER A 99 30.54 31.46 22.98
CA SER A 99 31.18 32.47 22.16
C SER A 99 32.48 31.95 21.58
N ILE A 100 32.91 32.54 20.46
CA ILE A 100 34.17 32.20 19.79
C ILE A 100 34.96 33.45 19.45
N LYS A 101 36.29 33.36 19.56
CA LYS A 101 37.22 34.42 19.17
C LYS A 101 38.22 33.92 18.13
N ILE A 102 38.80 34.86 17.39
CA ILE A 102 39.94 34.56 16.52
C ILE A 102 41.10 33.97 17.34
N ASN A 103 41.90 33.13 16.70
CA ASN A 103 43.01 32.37 17.25
C ASN A 103 42.69 31.25 18.24
N GLU A 104 41.40 30.99 18.52
CA GLU A 104 41.03 29.84 19.35
C GLU A 104 41.11 28.52 18.57
N GLU A 105 41.47 27.44 19.26
CA GLU A 105 41.41 26.08 18.74
C GLU A 105 40.03 25.48 19.02
N ILE A 106 39.42 24.89 17.99
CA ILE A 106 38.12 24.23 18.04
C ILE A 106 38.21 22.82 17.46
N GLU A 107 37.34 21.93 17.92
CA GLU A 107 37.15 20.61 17.32
C GLU A 107 36.04 20.64 16.28
N LEU A 108 36.34 20.23 15.05
CA LEU A 108 35.40 20.08 13.96
C LEU A 108 34.89 18.64 13.93
N THR A 109 33.58 18.44 13.79
CA THR A 109 32.95 17.11 13.69
C THR A 109 31.97 17.07 12.52
N LEU A 110 32.12 16.11 11.60
CA LEU A 110 31.21 15.91 10.46
C LEU A 110 29.92 15.18 10.82
N ASP A 111 28.85 15.48 10.07
CA ASP A 111 27.77 14.53 9.84
C ASP A 111 28.27 13.40 8.93
N VAL A 112 28.74 12.32 9.55
CA VAL A 112 29.28 11.13 8.88
C VAL A 112 28.23 10.44 8.01
N SER A 113 26.95 10.43 8.43
CA SER A 113 25.87 9.78 7.69
C SER A 113 25.62 10.52 6.37
N ARG A 114 25.54 11.85 6.43
CA ARG A 114 25.43 12.70 5.24
C ARG A 114 26.62 12.52 4.31
N ARG A 115 27.86 12.65 4.84
CA ARG A 115 29.09 12.49 4.05
C ARG A 115 29.12 11.14 3.33
N LYS A 116 28.72 10.07 4.02
CA LYS A 116 28.66 8.73 3.43
C LYS A 116 27.74 8.73 2.21
N ASN A 117 26.50 9.22 2.33
CA ASN A 117 25.56 9.23 1.21
C ASN A 117 26.02 10.13 0.05
N LEU A 118 26.69 11.25 0.34
CA LEU A 118 27.33 12.09 -0.69
C LEU A 118 28.38 11.28 -1.47
N ARG A 119 29.27 10.57 -0.76
CA ARG A 119 30.28 9.68 -1.37
C ARG A 119 29.65 8.58 -2.23
N LEU A 120 28.56 7.94 -1.75
CA LEU A 120 27.84 6.91 -2.52
C LEU A 120 27.33 7.49 -3.86
N ASN A 121 26.60 8.59 -3.78
CA ASN A 121 25.99 9.24 -4.93
C ASN A 121 27.04 9.83 -5.88
N HIS A 122 28.18 10.29 -5.37
CA HIS A 122 29.25 10.82 -6.22
C HIS A 122 29.88 9.70 -7.06
N THR A 123 30.32 8.61 -6.43
CA THR A 123 30.92 7.50 -7.17
C THR A 123 29.91 6.87 -8.14
N ALA A 124 28.64 6.76 -7.75
CA ALA A 124 27.58 6.31 -8.66
C ALA A 124 27.38 7.24 -9.87
N THR A 125 27.62 8.55 -9.72
CA THR A 125 27.57 9.52 -10.83
C THR A 125 28.67 9.26 -11.86
N HIS A 126 29.88 8.91 -11.43
CA HIS A 126 30.96 8.53 -12.36
C HIS A 126 30.66 7.22 -13.08
N ILE A 127 30.12 6.23 -12.37
CA ILE A 127 29.69 4.96 -12.98
C ILE A 127 28.56 5.22 -14.00
N LEU A 128 27.60 6.08 -13.67
CA LEU A 128 26.52 6.47 -14.59
C LEU A 128 27.08 7.18 -15.85
N ASN A 129 28.00 8.13 -15.71
CA ASN A 129 28.61 8.82 -16.84
C ASN A 129 29.40 7.86 -17.75
N TYR A 130 30.09 6.89 -17.15
CA TYR A 130 30.73 5.80 -17.88
C TYR A 130 29.71 4.98 -18.67
N VAL A 131 28.70 4.42 -17.99
CA VAL A 131 27.71 3.52 -18.61
C VAL A 131 26.88 4.23 -19.69
N LEU A 132 26.55 5.51 -19.50
CA LEU A 132 25.82 6.28 -20.52
C LEU A 132 26.59 6.33 -21.85
N ARG A 133 27.91 6.48 -21.82
CA ARG A 133 28.74 6.47 -23.03
C ARG A 133 28.84 5.08 -23.64
N GLU A 134 28.93 4.04 -22.81
CA GLU A 134 28.96 2.66 -23.31
C GLU A 134 27.65 2.28 -24.02
N THR A 135 26.50 2.64 -23.45
CA THR A 135 25.18 2.26 -24.00
C THR A 135 24.73 3.18 -25.13
N VAL A 136 25.07 4.48 -25.10
CA VAL A 136 24.55 5.47 -26.06
C VAL A 136 25.59 5.92 -27.09
N GLY A 137 26.89 5.89 -26.74
CA GLY A 137 28.03 6.27 -27.56
C GLY A 137 28.84 7.45 -27.00
N ASP A 138 30.02 7.67 -27.57
CA ASP A 138 31.01 8.64 -27.07
C ASP A 138 30.60 10.12 -27.15
N GLY A 139 29.55 10.45 -27.90
CA GLY A 139 29.04 11.82 -28.06
C GLY A 139 28.30 12.39 -26.85
N ILE A 140 28.11 11.60 -25.80
CA ILE A 140 27.49 12.03 -24.54
C ILE A 140 28.49 12.86 -23.73
N GLU A 141 28.05 14.03 -23.30
CA GLU A 141 28.77 15.02 -22.52
C GLU A 141 27.89 15.49 -21.38
N GLN A 142 28.50 15.61 -20.20
CA GLN A 142 27.86 16.23 -19.04
C GLN A 142 27.53 17.69 -19.33
N LYS A 143 26.29 18.09 -19.03
CA LYS A 143 25.79 19.48 -19.06
C LYS A 143 25.40 20.00 -17.69
N GLY A 144 25.36 19.13 -16.68
CA GLY A 144 25.10 19.49 -15.29
C GLY A 144 25.13 18.27 -14.39
N SER A 145 25.47 18.48 -13.13
CA SER A 145 25.46 17.43 -12.11
C SER A 145 24.99 18.00 -10.78
N LEU A 146 24.32 17.19 -9.98
CA LEU A 146 24.05 17.43 -8.57
C LEU A 146 24.21 16.10 -7.83
N VAL A 147 25.06 16.11 -6.82
CA VAL A 147 25.28 15.01 -5.88
C VAL A 147 24.85 15.51 -4.52
N ALA A 148 23.66 15.06 -4.10
CA ALA A 148 23.08 15.35 -2.81
C ALA A 148 23.08 14.09 -1.92
N SER A 149 22.74 14.23 -0.64
CA SER A 149 22.71 13.08 0.28
C SER A 149 21.51 12.16 0.06
N ASP A 150 20.46 12.63 -0.60
CA ASP A 150 19.23 11.89 -0.86
C ASP A 150 19.12 11.35 -2.30
N LYS A 151 19.85 11.96 -3.25
CA LYS A 151 19.82 11.61 -4.67
C LYS A 151 21.05 12.12 -5.44
N LEU A 152 21.21 11.61 -6.65
CA LEU A 152 22.04 12.21 -7.69
C LEU A 152 21.19 12.61 -8.89
N ARG A 153 21.67 13.62 -9.62
CA ARG A 153 21.06 14.13 -10.84
C ARG A 153 22.17 14.38 -11.85
N PHE A 154 22.00 13.83 -13.05
CA PHE A 154 22.97 13.94 -14.12
C PHE A 154 22.29 14.43 -15.40
N ASP A 155 22.78 15.56 -15.91
CA ASP A 155 22.28 16.19 -17.12
C ASP A 155 23.30 15.99 -18.23
N PHE A 156 22.84 15.58 -19.41
CA PHE A 156 23.70 15.26 -20.54
C PHE A 156 23.05 15.63 -21.87
N ASN A 157 23.87 15.84 -22.91
CA ASN A 157 23.37 16.07 -24.26
C ASN A 157 22.86 14.77 -24.90
N LEU A 158 21.64 14.81 -25.44
CA LEU A 158 21.11 13.75 -26.29
C LEU A 158 19.93 14.29 -27.10
N MET A 159 19.99 14.14 -28.42
CA MET A 159 18.92 14.60 -29.32
C MET A 159 17.67 13.72 -29.23
N ASN A 160 17.86 12.41 -29.33
CA ASN A 160 16.77 11.43 -29.27
C ASN A 160 16.43 11.07 -27.82
N HIS A 161 15.29 10.43 -27.58
CA HIS A 161 14.97 9.87 -26.27
C HIS A 161 15.57 8.46 -26.14
N LEU A 162 16.00 8.12 -24.91
CA LEU A 162 16.28 6.75 -24.54
C LEU A 162 14.97 5.97 -24.45
N ASN A 163 14.95 4.77 -25.02
CA ASN A 163 13.83 3.85 -24.85
C ASN A 163 13.96 3.04 -23.54
N GLU A 164 12.91 2.31 -23.17
CA GLU A 164 12.86 1.53 -21.92
C GLU A 164 13.97 0.47 -21.84
N ASN A 165 14.31 -0.18 -22.97
CA ASN A 165 15.38 -1.18 -23.01
C ASN A 165 16.74 -0.54 -22.70
N GLN A 166 17.03 0.62 -23.26
CA GLN A 166 18.27 1.36 -22.99
C GLN A 166 18.34 1.82 -21.54
N LEU A 167 17.24 2.31 -20.97
CA LEU A 167 17.19 2.68 -19.55
C LEU A 167 17.43 1.48 -18.63
N ASN A 168 16.86 0.32 -18.98
CA ASN A 168 17.08 -0.94 -18.26
C ASN A 168 18.54 -1.41 -18.38
N GLU A 169 19.11 -1.35 -19.58
CA GLU A 169 20.52 -1.68 -19.82
C GLU A 169 21.45 -0.77 -19.00
N ILE A 170 21.21 0.55 -19.00
CA ILE A 170 21.98 1.50 -18.19
C ILE A 170 21.91 1.13 -16.71
N GLN A 171 20.72 0.90 -16.16
CA GLN A 171 20.57 0.57 -14.75
C GLN A 171 21.28 -0.76 -14.40
N ASN A 172 21.12 -1.78 -15.22
CA ASN A 172 21.73 -3.10 -14.99
C ASN A 172 23.25 -3.03 -15.09
N ASN A 173 23.80 -2.37 -16.10
CA ASN A 173 25.25 -2.21 -16.26
C ASN A 173 25.88 -1.44 -15.09
N ILE A 174 25.18 -0.42 -14.55
CA ILE A 174 25.62 0.28 -13.34
C ILE A 174 25.61 -0.67 -12.14
N GLN A 175 24.53 -1.43 -11.96
CA GLN A 175 24.42 -2.38 -10.86
C GLN A 175 25.47 -3.50 -10.95
N ASP A 176 25.80 -3.96 -12.16
CA ASP A 176 26.86 -4.94 -12.39
C ASP A 176 28.24 -4.40 -12.01
N LEU A 177 28.54 -3.14 -12.34
CA LEU A 177 29.78 -2.48 -11.92
C LEU A 177 29.86 -2.30 -10.40
N ILE A 178 28.72 -2.05 -9.74
CA ILE A 178 28.62 -2.01 -8.28
C ILE A 178 28.91 -3.39 -7.69
N ASN A 179 28.27 -4.44 -8.22
CA ASN A 179 28.38 -5.83 -7.77
C ASN A 179 29.77 -6.45 -7.99
N LYS A 180 30.59 -5.89 -8.90
CA LYS A 180 32.00 -6.27 -9.07
C LYS A 180 32.89 -5.88 -7.88
N GLU A 181 32.38 -5.10 -6.93
CA GLU A 181 33.12 -4.67 -5.74
C GLU A 181 34.49 -4.02 -6.05
N ASN A 182 34.50 -3.19 -7.10
CA ASN A 182 35.70 -2.54 -7.59
C ASN A 182 36.22 -1.51 -6.58
N LYS A 183 37.53 -1.56 -6.28
CA LYS A 183 38.19 -0.52 -5.49
C LYS A 183 38.19 0.81 -6.26
N VAL A 184 37.99 1.91 -5.53
CA VAL A 184 38.08 3.26 -6.08
C VAL A 184 39.44 3.85 -5.74
N TYR A 185 40.14 4.32 -6.76
CA TYR A 185 41.47 4.90 -6.68
C TYR A 185 41.38 6.41 -6.92
N SER A 186 42.24 7.17 -6.24
CA SER A 186 42.41 8.59 -6.54
C SER A 186 43.84 9.03 -6.33
N LYS A 187 44.35 9.90 -7.20
CA LYS A 187 45.72 10.40 -7.15
C LYS A 187 45.82 11.77 -7.80
N GLU A 188 46.73 12.61 -7.29
CA GLU A 188 47.15 13.83 -7.99
C GLU A 188 48.16 13.49 -9.07
N ILE A 189 47.89 13.93 -10.30
CA ILE A 189 48.68 13.63 -11.50
C ILE A 189 48.92 14.96 -12.24
N PRO A 190 50.10 15.19 -12.84
CA PRO A 190 50.31 16.33 -13.72
C PRO A 190 49.22 16.43 -14.77
N LEU A 191 48.65 17.61 -14.96
CA LEU A 191 47.46 17.82 -15.79
C LEU A 191 47.68 17.33 -17.23
N ASN A 192 48.86 17.59 -17.80
CA ASN A 192 49.22 17.15 -19.15
C ASN A 192 49.20 15.61 -19.30
N LEU A 193 49.67 14.89 -18.28
CA LEU A 193 49.69 13.44 -18.25
C LEU A 193 48.29 12.87 -18.03
N ALA A 194 47.52 13.44 -17.11
CA ALA A 194 46.13 13.06 -16.87
C ALA A 194 45.29 13.19 -18.17
N MET A 195 45.41 14.31 -18.88
CA MET A 195 44.71 14.54 -20.15
C MET A 195 45.12 13.59 -21.28
N SER A 196 46.24 12.88 -21.15
CA SER A 196 46.69 11.85 -22.11
C SER A 196 46.10 10.46 -21.84
N ILE A 197 45.36 10.28 -20.74
CA ILE A 197 44.77 9.00 -20.37
C ILE A 197 43.62 8.66 -21.33
N SER A 198 43.72 7.54 -22.01
CA SER A 198 42.67 7.02 -22.90
C SER A 198 41.37 6.77 -22.14
N GLY A 199 40.27 7.38 -22.62
CA GLY A 199 38.94 7.23 -22.01
C GLY A 199 38.70 8.08 -20.75
N LEU A 200 39.68 8.91 -20.34
CA LEU A 200 39.49 9.86 -19.25
C LEU A 200 38.43 10.89 -19.60
N ARG A 201 37.49 11.09 -18.67
CA ARG A 201 36.40 12.06 -18.82
C ARG A 201 36.75 13.33 -18.05
N ALA A 202 36.59 14.46 -18.71
CA ALA A 202 36.66 15.78 -18.13
C ALA A 202 35.43 16.57 -18.56
N VAL A 203 35.04 17.55 -17.77
CA VAL A 203 33.92 18.44 -18.09
C VAL A 203 34.44 19.57 -18.98
N PHE A 204 33.84 19.71 -20.16
CA PHE A 204 34.23 20.73 -21.12
C PHE A 204 33.99 22.13 -20.56
N GLY A 205 35.01 23.00 -20.63
CA GLY A 205 34.94 24.39 -20.18
C GLY A 205 35.34 24.62 -18.72
N GLU A 206 35.58 23.56 -17.95
CA GLU A 206 36.11 23.67 -16.59
C GLU A 206 37.62 23.93 -16.60
N VAL A 207 38.10 24.71 -15.62
CA VAL A 207 39.54 24.94 -15.40
C VAL A 207 40.00 24.02 -14.28
N TYR A 208 40.95 23.14 -14.61
CA TYR A 208 41.54 22.20 -13.65
C TYR A 208 42.89 22.71 -13.15
N PRO A 209 43.22 22.54 -11.85
CA PRO A 209 44.54 22.86 -11.32
C PRO A 209 45.60 21.87 -11.84
N ASP A 210 46.87 22.26 -11.76
CA ASP A 210 48.02 21.36 -12.00
C ASP A 210 48.90 21.31 -10.73
N PRO A 211 49.06 20.14 -10.09
CA PRO A 211 48.53 18.84 -10.46
C PRO A 211 47.00 18.73 -10.31
N VAL A 212 46.40 17.82 -11.08
CA VAL A 212 44.95 17.55 -11.06
C VAL A 212 44.66 16.23 -10.35
N ARG A 213 43.57 16.17 -9.60
CA ARG A 213 43.10 14.93 -8.99
C ARG A 213 42.31 14.08 -9.99
N VAL A 214 42.78 12.85 -10.21
CA VAL A 214 42.14 11.84 -11.05
C VAL A 214 41.51 10.77 -10.16
N VAL A 215 40.31 10.32 -10.51
CA VAL A 215 39.58 9.23 -9.84
C VAL A 215 39.35 8.11 -10.85
N ALA A 216 39.58 6.87 -10.43
CA ALA A 216 39.35 5.68 -11.24
C ALA A 216 38.63 4.58 -10.45
N VAL A 217 37.71 3.87 -11.09
CA VAL A 217 36.98 2.75 -10.48
C VAL A 217 37.46 1.43 -11.09
N GLY A 218 38.02 0.55 -10.26
CA GLY A 218 38.43 -0.80 -10.64
C GLY A 218 39.83 -0.93 -11.24
N VAL A 219 40.58 0.16 -11.37
CA VAL A 219 41.94 0.16 -11.93
C VAL A 219 42.85 1.10 -11.15
N ASP A 220 44.07 0.63 -10.89
CA ASP A 220 45.08 1.42 -10.19
C ASP A 220 45.65 2.52 -11.11
N LEU A 221 45.69 3.75 -10.60
CA LEU A 221 46.24 4.89 -11.33
C LEU A 221 47.74 4.74 -11.62
N ASP A 222 48.48 3.99 -10.79
CA ASP A 222 49.90 3.71 -11.06
C ASP A 222 50.12 2.77 -12.25
N GLU A 223 49.14 1.94 -12.60
CA GLU A 223 49.17 1.15 -13.83
C GLU A 223 48.85 1.99 -15.06
N ILE A 224 47.88 2.90 -14.93
CA ILE A 224 47.50 3.84 -16.00
C ILE A 224 48.67 4.75 -16.35
N ILE A 225 49.33 5.33 -15.35
CA ILE A 225 50.45 6.27 -15.52
C ILE A 225 51.62 5.65 -16.32
N LYS A 226 51.83 4.33 -16.23
CA LYS A 226 52.91 3.65 -16.98
C LYS A 226 52.67 3.66 -18.49
N ASN A 227 51.42 3.62 -18.92
CA ASN A 227 51.05 3.65 -20.33
C ASN A 227 49.67 4.33 -20.50
N PRO A 228 49.57 5.66 -20.37
CA PRO A 228 48.29 6.37 -20.29
C PRO A 228 47.46 6.26 -21.56
N GLN A 229 48.10 6.04 -22.72
CA GLN A 229 47.43 5.99 -24.02
C GLN A 229 46.88 4.59 -24.37
N ASP A 230 47.06 3.57 -23.52
CA ASP A 230 46.53 2.22 -23.76
C ASP A 230 45.00 2.25 -23.89
N GLU A 231 44.46 1.70 -24.99
CA GLU A 231 43.03 1.76 -25.27
C GLU A 231 42.18 1.01 -24.25
N LYS A 232 42.75 0.03 -23.54
CA LYS A 232 42.02 -0.75 -22.52
C LYS A 232 41.46 0.13 -21.40
N TRP A 233 42.04 1.30 -21.16
CA TRP A 233 41.57 2.24 -20.13
C TRP A 233 40.18 2.82 -20.44
N LYS A 234 39.75 2.79 -21.72
CA LYS A 234 38.39 3.19 -22.12
C LYS A 234 37.31 2.34 -21.43
N SER A 235 37.63 1.11 -21.04
CA SER A 235 36.72 0.19 -20.34
C SER A 235 36.57 0.44 -18.84
N PHE A 236 37.12 1.56 -18.32
CA PHE A 236 37.02 1.93 -16.91
C PHE A 236 36.42 3.32 -16.71
N PRO A 237 35.65 3.54 -15.63
CA PRO A 237 35.28 4.88 -15.20
C PRO A 237 36.51 5.60 -14.66
N ILE A 238 37.03 6.55 -15.44
CA ILE A 238 38.20 7.39 -15.10
C ILE A 238 37.85 8.85 -15.37
N GLU A 239 37.91 9.71 -14.36
CA GLU A 239 37.51 11.12 -14.47
C GLU A 239 38.41 12.08 -13.67
N LEU A 240 38.49 13.33 -14.11
CA LEU A 240 39.04 14.42 -13.29
C LEU A 240 38.00 14.83 -12.25
N CYS A 241 38.29 14.62 -10.96
CA CYS A 241 37.32 14.91 -9.91
C CYS A 241 37.98 15.30 -8.59
N GLY A 242 37.58 16.45 -8.06
CA GLY A 242 37.94 16.94 -6.73
C GLY A 242 36.96 16.54 -5.63
N GLY A 243 35.99 15.67 -5.91
CA GLY A 243 34.96 15.25 -4.97
C GLY A 243 35.39 14.18 -3.97
N THR A 244 34.50 13.89 -3.01
CA THR A 244 34.69 12.77 -2.08
C THR A 244 34.05 11.50 -2.63
N HIS A 245 34.72 10.36 -2.48
CA HIS A 245 34.28 9.07 -3.02
C HIS A 245 34.26 7.97 -1.97
N VAL A 246 33.49 6.91 -2.25
CA VAL A 246 33.62 5.64 -1.51
C VAL A 246 34.98 5.00 -1.79
N SER A 247 35.42 4.12 -0.90
CA SER A 247 36.65 3.35 -1.09
C SER A 247 36.46 2.17 -2.04
N ASN A 248 35.23 1.66 -2.12
CA ASN A 248 34.85 0.52 -2.96
C ASN A 248 33.41 0.68 -3.50
N SER A 249 33.18 0.29 -4.76
CA SER A 249 31.87 0.40 -5.40
C SER A 249 30.77 -0.35 -4.66
N LYS A 250 31.08 -1.44 -3.92
CA LYS A 250 30.10 -2.20 -3.14
C LYS A 250 29.42 -1.39 -2.05
N GLU A 251 30.06 -0.32 -1.57
CA GLU A 251 29.47 0.57 -0.57
C GLU A 251 28.19 1.24 -1.08
N ILE A 252 28.05 1.40 -2.41
CA ILE A 252 26.86 1.95 -3.06
C ILE A 252 25.64 1.03 -2.85
N GLN A 253 25.89 -0.29 -2.72
CA GLN A 253 24.91 -1.37 -2.54
C GLN A 253 23.94 -1.54 -3.69
N LEU A 254 23.08 -0.54 -3.92
CA LEU A 254 22.01 -0.58 -4.90
C LEU A 254 21.89 0.77 -5.60
N PHE A 255 21.57 0.74 -6.89
CA PHE A 255 21.31 1.93 -7.70
C PHE A 255 19.95 1.81 -8.39
N TYR A 256 19.12 2.85 -8.29
CA TYR A 256 17.86 2.92 -9.01
C TYR A 256 17.67 4.26 -9.71
N LEU A 257 17.29 4.20 -10.98
CA LEU A 257 16.75 5.35 -11.70
C LEU A 257 15.37 5.68 -11.13
N THR A 258 15.13 6.94 -10.78
CA THR A 258 13.81 7.42 -10.32
C THR A 258 13.14 8.30 -11.36
N GLU A 259 13.91 9.03 -12.17
CA GLU A 259 13.36 9.90 -13.21
C GLU A 259 14.25 9.93 -14.45
N TYR A 260 13.61 10.04 -15.62
CA TYR A 260 14.24 10.36 -16.89
C TYR A 260 13.39 11.39 -17.63
N SER A 261 13.97 12.55 -17.99
CA SER A 261 13.20 13.64 -18.61
C SER A 261 14.04 14.47 -19.59
N SER A 262 13.37 15.25 -20.44
CA SER A 262 14.00 16.32 -21.23
C SER A 262 13.85 17.64 -20.51
N ILE A 263 14.96 18.34 -20.29
CA ILE A 263 14.95 19.65 -19.60
C ILE A 263 15.15 20.82 -20.56
N ALA A 264 15.76 20.58 -21.72
CA ALA A 264 15.91 21.54 -22.81
C ALA A 264 16.08 20.80 -24.15
N LYS A 265 16.06 21.54 -25.27
CA LYS A 265 16.33 20.96 -26.59
C LYS A 265 17.72 20.33 -26.60
N GLY A 266 17.77 19.01 -26.82
CA GLY A 266 19.02 18.25 -26.86
C GLY A 266 19.65 17.99 -25.49
N ILE A 267 18.96 18.27 -24.37
CA ILE A 267 19.47 17.98 -23.02
C ILE A 267 18.49 17.10 -22.26
N LYS A 268 18.99 15.98 -21.76
CA LYS A 268 18.25 15.00 -20.94
C LYS A 268 18.78 15.01 -19.53
N ARG A 269 17.94 14.55 -18.60
CA ARG A 269 18.23 14.43 -17.18
C ARG A 269 17.89 13.02 -16.71
N ILE A 270 18.80 12.43 -15.96
CA ILE A 270 18.57 11.26 -15.12
C ILE A 270 18.60 11.70 -13.66
N VAL A 271 17.65 11.23 -12.86
CA VAL A 271 17.69 11.28 -11.40
C VAL A 271 17.74 9.85 -10.89
N ALA A 272 18.61 9.60 -9.92
CA ALA A 272 18.78 8.28 -9.32
C ALA A 272 19.04 8.37 -7.82
N VAL A 273 18.87 7.25 -7.14
CA VAL A 273 19.15 7.09 -5.72
C VAL A 273 20.04 5.87 -5.48
N THR A 274 20.80 5.90 -4.38
CA THR A 274 21.69 4.81 -3.98
C THR A 274 21.50 4.40 -2.52
N GLY A 275 22.19 3.32 -2.11
CA GLY A 275 22.29 2.90 -0.72
C GLY A 275 20.94 2.72 -0.04
N LYS A 276 20.81 3.27 1.17
CA LYS A 276 19.60 3.15 1.99
C LYS A 276 18.33 3.59 1.25
N ARG A 277 18.38 4.71 0.51
CA ARG A 277 17.20 5.22 -0.19
C ARG A 277 16.78 4.29 -1.33
N ALA A 278 17.73 3.70 -2.05
CA ALA A 278 17.43 2.69 -3.06
C ALA A 278 16.82 1.42 -2.44
N LEU A 279 17.32 0.96 -1.29
CA LEU A 279 16.76 -0.18 -0.56
C LEU A 279 15.33 0.06 -0.08
N GLU A 280 15.01 1.26 0.42
CA GLU A 280 13.65 1.65 0.77
C GLU A 280 12.70 1.57 -0.43
N LEU A 281 13.14 2.11 -1.59
CA LEU A 281 12.36 2.03 -2.82
C LEU A 281 12.19 0.58 -3.33
N LYS A 282 13.21 -0.27 -3.13
CA LYS A 282 13.13 -1.70 -3.43
C LYS A 282 12.01 -2.35 -2.61
N SER A 283 12.00 -2.15 -1.29
CA SER A 283 10.98 -2.70 -0.40
C SER A 283 9.57 -2.27 -0.81
N ILE A 284 9.37 -0.98 -1.07
CA ILE A 284 8.07 -0.45 -1.53
C ILE A 284 7.65 -1.09 -2.86
N SER A 285 8.60 -1.27 -3.77
CA SER A 285 8.34 -1.93 -5.05
C SER A 285 8.00 -3.41 -4.88
N ASP A 286 8.69 -4.13 -4.00
CA ASP A 286 8.46 -5.54 -3.75
C ASP A 286 7.07 -5.76 -3.12
N ASP A 287 6.70 -4.94 -2.13
CA ASP A 287 5.37 -4.96 -1.51
C ASP A 287 4.26 -4.72 -2.53
N PHE A 288 4.45 -3.72 -3.40
CA PHE A 288 3.49 -3.42 -4.45
C PHE A 288 3.40 -4.54 -5.51
N SER A 289 4.53 -5.16 -5.84
CA SER A 289 4.57 -6.33 -6.74
C SER A 289 3.76 -7.50 -6.17
N ILE A 290 3.90 -7.78 -4.87
CA ILE A 290 3.13 -8.82 -4.17
C ILE A 290 1.63 -8.50 -4.20
N GLU A 291 1.25 -7.26 -3.90
CA GLU A 291 -0.14 -6.81 -3.97
C GLU A 291 -0.73 -6.99 -5.38
N LEU A 292 0.02 -6.59 -6.41
CA LEU A 292 -0.39 -6.72 -7.81
C LEU A 292 -0.56 -8.19 -8.22
N ASN A 293 0.32 -9.07 -7.76
CA ASN A 293 0.29 -10.50 -8.09
C ASN A 293 -0.81 -11.27 -7.34
N LYS A 294 -1.28 -10.77 -6.19
CA LYS A 294 -2.40 -11.36 -5.45
C LYS A 294 -3.76 -11.12 -6.13
N LEU A 295 -3.83 -10.23 -7.10
CA LEU A 295 -5.08 -9.91 -7.77
C LEU A 295 -5.52 -11.05 -8.68
N ASN A 296 -6.62 -11.71 -8.31
CA ASN A 296 -7.29 -12.64 -9.21
C ASN A 296 -8.12 -11.86 -10.23
N ILE A 297 -7.80 -12.05 -11.52
CA ILE A 297 -8.50 -11.44 -12.65
C ILE A 297 -10.02 -11.71 -12.59
N GLU A 298 -10.45 -12.86 -12.04
CA GLU A 298 -11.87 -13.21 -11.97
C GLU A 298 -12.67 -12.35 -10.97
N ASN A 299 -11.99 -11.80 -9.96
CA ASN A 299 -12.60 -11.06 -8.85
C ASN A 299 -12.24 -9.57 -8.85
N ILE A 300 -11.49 -9.08 -9.85
CA ILE A 300 -11.08 -7.68 -9.90
C ILE A 300 -12.22 -6.80 -10.40
N SER A 301 -12.52 -5.71 -9.69
CA SER A 301 -13.50 -4.72 -10.13
C SER A 301 -12.85 -3.54 -10.87
N GLU A 302 -13.65 -2.81 -11.65
CA GLU A 302 -13.19 -1.56 -12.28
C GLU A 302 -12.68 -0.54 -11.25
N LYS A 303 -13.27 -0.54 -10.04
CA LYS A 303 -12.86 0.32 -8.93
C LYS A 303 -11.46 -0.05 -8.43
N ASP A 304 -11.16 -1.35 -8.33
CA ASP A 304 -9.84 -1.81 -7.87
C ASP A 304 -8.74 -1.44 -8.87
N LEU A 305 -8.99 -1.60 -10.17
CA LEU A 305 -8.06 -1.19 -11.22
C LEU A 305 -7.78 0.32 -11.18
N LYS A 306 -8.81 1.14 -10.98
CA LYS A 306 -8.66 2.60 -10.82
C LYS A 306 -7.88 2.95 -9.55
N ASN A 307 -8.16 2.28 -8.45
CA ASN A 307 -7.45 2.49 -7.18
C ASN A 307 -5.96 2.14 -7.33
N LEU A 308 -5.63 1.02 -7.98
CA LEU A 308 -4.25 0.60 -8.22
C LEU A 308 -3.51 1.59 -9.14
N SER A 309 -4.17 2.04 -10.21
CA SER A 309 -3.61 3.06 -11.12
C SER A 309 -3.28 4.35 -10.35
N SER A 310 -4.21 4.84 -9.52
CA SER A 310 -3.97 6.01 -8.67
C SER A 310 -2.88 5.77 -7.62
N LYS A 311 -2.82 4.57 -7.04
CA LYS A 311 -1.82 4.22 -6.03
C LYS A 311 -0.41 4.24 -6.61
N ILE A 312 -0.19 3.69 -7.81
CA ILE A 312 1.11 3.75 -8.51
C ILE A 312 1.58 5.19 -8.71
N ASP A 313 0.66 6.10 -9.07
CA ASP A 313 1.03 7.49 -9.34
C ASP A 313 1.52 8.22 -8.09
N ASN A 314 0.99 7.85 -6.92
CA ASN A 314 1.34 8.44 -5.63
C ASN A 314 2.52 7.75 -4.92
N LEU A 315 2.86 6.51 -5.30
CA LEU A 315 4.00 5.80 -4.73
C LEU A 315 5.33 6.32 -5.30
N SER A 316 6.30 6.52 -4.40
CA SER A 316 7.70 6.69 -4.80
C SER A 316 8.26 5.32 -5.18
N LEU A 317 8.52 5.13 -6.48
CA LEU A 317 9.00 3.87 -7.05
C LEU A 317 10.19 4.15 -7.98
N PRO A 318 11.08 3.17 -8.17
CA PRO A 318 12.03 3.23 -9.28
C PRO A 318 11.29 3.36 -10.61
N LEU A 319 11.87 4.11 -11.56
CA LEU A 319 11.25 4.46 -12.84
C LEU A 319 10.83 3.21 -13.60
N LEU A 320 11.73 2.24 -13.75
CA LEU A 320 11.49 1.02 -14.53
C LEU A 320 10.39 0.17 -13.88
N ASN A 321 10.40 0.03 -12.55
CA ASN A 321 9.35 -0.67 -11.80
C ASN A 321 7.99 0.01 -12.00
N LYS A 322 7.94 1.35 -11.95
CA LYS A 322 6.71 2.12 -12.21
C LYS A 322 6.17 1.85 -13.61
N LEU A 323 7.02 1.78 -14.64
CA LEU A 323 6.61 1.47 -16.01
C LEU A 323 6.09 0.02 -16.14
N ILE A 324 6.79 -0.95 -15.56
CA ILE A 324 6.37 -2.37 -15.53
C ILE A 324 4.99 -2.51 -14.88
N PHE A 325 4.79 -1.89 -13.72
CA PHE A 325 3.52 -1.97 -13.01
C PHE A 325 2.38 -1.28 -13.77
N LYS A 326 2.63 -0.13 -14.40
CA LYS A 326 1.62 0.54 -15.26
C LYS A 326 1.21 -0.35 -16.43
N SER A 327 2.18 -0.91 -17.15
CA SER A 327 1.93 -1.82 -18.26
C SER A 327 1.08 -3.02 -17.83
N ARG A 328 1.39 -3.60 -16.66
CA ARG A 328 0.64 -4.72 -16.12
C ARG A 328 -0.80 -4.33 -15.73
N ILE A 329 -1.01 -3.16 -15.10
CA ILE A 329 -2.36 -2.66 -14.82
C ILE A 329 -3.15 -2.42 -16.11
N ASP A 330 -2.51 -1.86 -17.14
CA ASP A 330 -3.15 -1.61 -18.44
C ASP A 330 -3.58 -2.93 -19.12
N GLU A 331 -2.75 -3.97 -19.02
CA GLU A 331 -3.07 -5.31 -19.48
C GLU A 331 -4.27 -5.90 -18.72
N LEU A 332 -4.24 -5.85 -17.39
CA LEU A 332 -5.35 -6.31 -16.54
C LEU A 332 -6.65 -5.55 -16.86
N THR A 333 -6.55 -4.24 -17.12
CA THR A 333 -7.69 -3.41 -17.51
C THR A 333 -8.27 -3.84 -18.85
N LYS A 334 -7.43 -4.15 -19.85
CA LYS A 334 -7.89 -4.67 -21.14
C LYS A 334 -8.59 -6.02 -20.99
N ILE A 335 -8.04 -6.91 -20.18
CA ILE A 335 -8.64 -8.23 -19.91
C ILE A 335 -10.02 -8.06 -19.26
N TYR A 336 -10.12 -7.24 -18.22
CA TYR A 336 -11.37 -6.93 -17.52
C TYR A 336 -12.45 -6.40 -18.49
N LEU A 337 -12.10 -5.39 -19.30
CA LEU A 337 -13.05 -4.79 -20.25
C LEU A 337 -13.55 -5.79 -21.30
N ASN A 338 -12.68 -6.69 -21.76
CA ASN A 338 -13.07 -7.74 -22.71
C ASN A 338 -14.01 -8.77 -22.05
N GLN A 339 -13.72 -9.19 -20.82
CA GLN A 339 -14.59 -10.08 -20.06
C GLN A 339 -15.97 -9.44 -19.80
N GLU A 340 -16.01 -8.17 -19.40
CA GLU A 340 -17.26 -7.44 -19.16
C GLU A 340 -18.11 -7.35 -20.43
N LYS A 341 -17.47 -7.03 -21.57
CA LYS A 341 -18.14 -7.00 -22.89
C LYS A 341 -18.71 -8.37 -23.27
N ASN A 342 -17.96 -9.45 -23.05
CA ASN A 342 -18.42 -10.80 -23.32
C ASN A 342 -19.59 -11.21 -22.41
N ARG A 343 -19.52 -10.90 -21.10
CA ARG A 343 -20.61 -11.15 -20.14
C ARG A 343 -21.89 -10.41 -20.54
N LYS A 344 -21.78 -9.13 -20.94
CA LYS A 344 -22.92 -8.34 -21.44
C LYS A 344 -23.52 -8.93 -22.72
N SER A 345 -22.68 -9.39 -23.65
CA SER A 345 -23.13 -10.02 -24.90
C SER A 345 -23.88 -11.33 -24.66
N ILE A 346 -23.37 -12.20 -23.78
CA ILE A 346 -24.03 -13.46 -23.40
C ILE A 346 -25.36 -13.17 -22.71
N LEU A 347 -25.35 -12.28 -21.70
CA LEU A 347 -26.56 -11.90 -20.99
C LEU A 347 -27.63 -11.32 -21.92
N LEU A 348 -27.25 -10.48 -22.89
CA LEU A 348 -28.18 -9.94 -23.87
C LEU A 348 -28.80 -11.04 -24.72
N LYS A 349 -28.03 -12.04 -25.16
CA LYS A 349 -28.55 -13.19 -25.92
C LYS A 349 -29.54 -14.00 -25.08
N ASP A 350 -29.20 -14.29 -23.83
CA ASP A 350 -30.06 -15.06 -22.92
C ASP A 350 -31.40 -14.35 -22.66
N LEU A 351 -31.35 -13.05 -22.36
CA LEU A 351 -32.55 -12.24 -22.14
C LEU A 351 -33.37 -12.07 -23.43
N THR A 352 -32.72 -12.01 -24.59
CA THR A 352 -33.40 -11.98 -25.89
C THR A 352 -34.15 -13.28 -26.15
N ASN A 353 -33.52 -14.43 -25.90
CA ASN A 353 -34.15 -15.74 -26.04
C ASN A 353 -35.35 -15.89 -25.10
N PHE A 354 -35.19 -15.45 -23.84
CA PHE A 354 -36.27 -15.43 -22.85
C PHE A 354 -37.44 -14.52 -23.25
N ALA A 355 -37.16 -13.32 -23.75
CA ALA A 355 -38.21 -12.41 -24.22
C ALA A 355 -39.00 -13.03 -25.39
N ASN A 356 -38.31 -13.66 -26.34
CA ASN A 356 -38.95 -14.33 -27.47
C ASN A 356 -39.81 -15.53 -27.05
N SER A 357 -39.36 -16.36 -26.10
CA SER A 357 -40.14 -17.52 -25.64
C SER A 357 -41.41 -17.11 -24.90
N ILE A 358 -41.37 -16.03 -24.11
CA ILE A 358 -42.56 -15.51 -23.41
C ILE A 358 -43.59 -14.97 -24.40
N LEU A 359 -43.16 -14.38 -25.51
CA LEU A 359 -44.05 -13.85 -26.55
C LEU A 359 -44.88 -14.93 -27.25
N GLU A 360 -44.50 -16.22 -27.15
CA GLU A 360 -45.31 -17.33 -27.68
C GLU A 360 -46.62 -17.56 -26.89
N SER A 361 -46.68 -17.14 -25.64
CA SER A 361 -47.84 -17.36 -24.76
C SER A 361 -49.04 -16.40 -24.98
N ASP A 362 -48.91 -15.47 -25.94
CA ASP A 362 -49.91 -14.45 -26.34
C ASP A 362 -50.73 -13.85 -25.19
N LYS A 363 -50.07 -13.13 -24.28
CA LYS A 363 -50.69 -12.45 -23.14
C LYS A 363 -51.16 -11.04 -23.52
N PRO A 364 -52.20 -10.50 -22.85
CA PRO A 364 -52.70 -9.14 -23.11
C PRO A 364 -51.67 -8.04 -22.79
N PHE A 365 -50.76 -8.28 -21.84
CA PHE A 365 -49.61 -7.43 -21.52
C PHE A 365 -48.53 -8.27 -20.80
N TYR A 366 -47.32 -7.72 -20.69
CA TYR A 366 -46.18 -8.39 -20.07
C TYR A 366 -45.51 -7.52 -19.01
N ILE A 367 -45.02 -8.14 -17.93
CA ILE A 367 -44.14 -7.49 -16.95
C ILE A 367 -42.90 -8.38 -16.77
N LEU A 368 -41.71 -7.83 -17.05
CA LEU A 368 -40.47 -8.59 -16.97
C LEU A 368 -39.52 -7.99 -15.93
N ASN A 369 -39.07 -8.84 -15.02
CA ASN A 369 -37.93 -8.57 -14.16
C ASN A 369 -36.62 -8.88 -14.91
N LEU A 370 -35.85 -7.84 -15.17
CA LEU A 370 -34.55 -7.89 -15.82
C LEU A 370 -33.44 -7.43 -14.87
N SER A 371 -33.56 -7.64 -13.55
CA SER A 371 -32.54 -7.26 -12.55
C SER A 371 -31.16 -7.89 -12.83
N LYS A 372 -31.10 -9.01 -13.56
CA LYS A 372 -29.83 -9.57 -14.08
C LYS A 372 -29.06 -8.60 -14.97
N SER A 373 -29.74 -7.66 -15.64
CA SER A 373 -29.13 -6.59 -16.45
C SER A 373 -28.42 -5.53 -15.62
N LYS A 374 -28.57 -5.53 -14.28
CA LYS A 374 -27.94 -4.57 -13.38
C LYS A 374 -28.17 -3.11 -13.79
N ASN A 375 -29.38 -2.79 -14.25
CA ASN A 375 -29.77 -1.48 -14.77
C ASN A 375 -29.06 -1.03 -16.06
N ASP A 376 -28.47 -1.96 -16.83
CA ASP A 376 -27.87 -1.64 -18.13
C ASP A 376 -28.94 -1.20 -19.14
N LYS A 377 -28.98 0.11 -19.41
CA LYS A 377 -29.96 0.73 -20.30
C LYS A 377 -29.90 0.19 -21.73
N LYS A 378 -28.74 -0.24 -22.23
CA LYS A 378 -28.64 -0.78 -23.59
C LYS A 378 -29.33 -2.13 -23.66
N ILE A 379 -29.11 -2.99 -22.67
CA ILE A 379 -29.80 -4.28 -22.57
C ILE A 379 -31.32 -4.06 -22.47
N LEU A 380 -31.76 -3.19 -21.56
CA LEU A 380 -33.19 -2.92 -21.36
C LEU A 380 -33.87 -2.38 -22.63
N ASN A 381 -33.24 -1.45 -23.35
CA ASN A 381 -33.78 -0.94 -24.62
C ASN A 381 -33.82 -2.02 -25.71
N SER A 382 -32.78 -2.85 -25.83
CA SER A 382 -32.77 -3.95 -26.80
C SER A 382 -33.92 -4.93 -26.57
N ILE A 383 -34.23 -5.26 -25.30
CA ILE A 383 -35.38 -6.12 -24.97
C ILE A 383 -36.69 -5.39 -25.24
N LEU A 384 -36.81 -4.11 -24.88
CA LEU A 384 -38.00 -3.30 -25.16
C LEU A 384 -38.32 -3.24 -26.65
N ASP A 385 -37.30 -3.13 -27.51
CA ASP A 385 -37.46 -3.07 -28.96
C ASP A 385 -38.05 -4.36 -29.56
N ILE A 386 -37.83 -5.52 -28.94
CA ILE A 386 -38.48 -6.79 -29.35
C ILE A 386 -40.00 -6.66 -29.19
N PHE A 387 -40.45 -6.15 -28.04
CA PHE A 387 -41.89 -5.94 -27.76
C PHE A 387 -42.49 -4.85 -28.64
N LYS A 388 -41.75 -3.78 -28.93
CA LYS A 388 -42.15 -2.75 -29.91
C LYS A 388 -42.38 -3.35 -31.29
N GLN A 389 -41.45 -4.17 -31.78
CA GLN A 389 -41.54 -4.81 -33.10
C GLN A 389 -42.73 -5.76 -33.21
N LYS A 390 -43.04 -6.48 -32.13
CA LYS A 390 -44.22 -7.37 -32.06
C LYS A 390 -45.51 -6.64 -31.70
N ASN A 391 -45.44 -5.34 -31.44
CA ASN A 391 -46.55 -4.48 -31.02
C ASN A 391 -47.29 -5.04 -29.78
N LYS A 392 -46.53 -5.55 -28.79
CA LYS A 392 -47.07 -6.14 -27.55
C LYS A 392 -46.80 -5.24 -26.35
N PRO A 393 -47.79 -4.94 -25.49
CA PRO A 393 -47.59 -4.08 -24.32
C PRO A 393 -46.66 -4.72 -23.29
N VAL A 394 -45.66 -3.98 -22.81
CA VAL A 394 -44.71 -4.50 -21.82
C VAL A 394 -44.26 -3.43 -20.82
N ILE A 395 -44.01 -3.85 -19.58
CA ILE A 395 -43.24 -3.12 -18.58
C ILE A 395 -42.01 -3.96 -18.25
N LEU A 396 -40.82 -3.38 -18.42
CA LEU A 396 -39.55 -3.94 -18.01
C LEU A 396 -39.11 -3.21 -16.75
N TYR A 397 -38.62 -3.92 -15.75
CA TYR A 397 -37.92 -3.31 -14.63
C TYR A 397 -36.64 -4.05 -14.31
N SER A 398 -35.64 -3.33 -13.83
CA SER A 398 -34.40 -3.87 -13.32
C SER A 398 -34.11 -3.19 -11.99
N GLU A 399 -33.75 -4.00 -11.00
CA GLU A 399 -33.29 -3.56 -9.70
C GLU A 399 -31.81 -3.87 -9.58
N PHE A 400 -31.03 -2.88 -9.15
CA PHE A 400 -29.64 -3.05 -8.82
C PHE A 400 -29.24 -2.06 -7.74
N GLU A 401 -28.66 -2.57 -6.65
CA GLU A 401 -28.42 -1.82 -5.42
C GLU A 401 -29.72 -1.19 -4.91
N SER A 402 -29.76 0.13 -4.69
CA SER A 402 -30.92 0.87 -4.21
C SER A 402 -31.75 1.52 -5.33
N LYS A 403 -31.45 1.22 -6.61
CA LYS A 403 -32.08 1.89 -7.76
C LYS A 403 -32.85 0.89 -8.61
N VAL A 404 -34.08 1.28 -8.94
CA VAL A 404 -34.90 0.57 -9.92
C VAL A 404 -35.05 1.42 -11.16
N VAL A 405 -34.68 0.85 -12.30
CA VAL A 405 -34.89 1.44 -13.62
C VAL A 405 -35.99 0.67 -14.32
N TYR A 406 -36.94 1.38 -14.92
CA TYR A 406 -38.07 0.77 -15.62
C TYR A 406 -38.28 1.40 -16.99
N PHE A 407 -38.80 0.58 -17.90
CA PHE A 407 -39.13 0.93 -19.27
C PHE A 407 -40.52 0.39 -19.59
N SER A 408 -41.33 1.12 -20.34
CA SER A 408 -42.59 0.61 -20.88
C SER A 408 -42.69 0.82 -22.37
N PHE A 409 -43.47 -0.06 -22.98
CA PHE A 409 -44.01 0.16 -24.31
C PHE A 409 -45.49 -0.22 -24.30
N ILE A 410 -46.34 0.70 -24.78
CA ILE A 410 -47.76 0.45 -25.00
C ILE A 410 -48.11 0.78 -26.46
N PRO A 411 -48.78 -0.13 -27.18
CA PRO A 411 -49.29 0.16 -28.51
C PRO A 411 -50.28 1.33 -28.52
N SER A 412 -50.29 2.09 -29.62
CA SER A 412 -51.15 3.26 -29.78
C SER A 412 -52.66 2.96 -29.68
N TYR A 413 -53.09 1.72 -29.98
CA TYR A 413 -54.49 1.33 -29.94
C TYR A 413 -55.09 1.27 -28.52
N PHE A 414 -54.27 1.30 -27.46
CA PHE A 414 -54.76 1.41 -26.08
C PHE A 414 -55.19 2.84 -25.71
N ASN A 415 -54.80 3.85 -26.50
CA ASN A 415 -55.11 5.26 -26.28
C ASN A 415 -54.77 5.77 -24.86
N ILE A 416 -53.72 5.20 -24.25
CA ILE A 416 -53.17 5.58 -22.95
C ILE A 416 -51.70 5.95 -23.18
N PRO A 417 -51.25 7.16 -22.79
CA PRO A 417 -49.84 7.52 -22.89
C PRO A 417 -48.97 6.57 -22.06
N ALA A 418 -47.85 6.10 -22.61
CA ALA A 418 -46.93 5.17 -21.95
C ALA A 418 -46.40 5.69 -20.60
N ASN A 419 -46.23 7.02 -20.50
CA ASN A 419 -45.84 7.66 -19.26
C ASN A 419 -46.96 7.60 -18.22
N ASP A 420 -48.21 7.80 -18.63
CA ASP A 420 -49.38 7.70 -17.74
C ASP A 420 -49.61 6.25 -17.30
N TRP A 421 -49.36 5.29 -18.20
CA TRP A 421 -49.42 3.86 -17.88
C TRP A 421 -48.36 3.48 -16.83
N LEU A 422 -47.12 3.96 -16.98
CA LEU A 422 -46.08 3.77 -15.97
C LEU A 422 -46.39 4.48 -14.67
N SER A 423 -46.74 5.76 -14.72
CA SER A 423 -46.97 6.57 -13.54
C SER A 423 -48.17 6.02 -12.77
N ASN A 424 -49.28 5.65 -13.41
CA ASN A 424 -50.43 5.07 -12.71
C ASN A 424 -50.16 3.67 -12.15
N SER A 425 -49.28 2.88 -12.81
CA SER A 425 -48.84 1.59 -12.31
C SER A 425 -47.94 1.74 -11.07
N PHE A 426 -47.08 2.75 -11.00
CA PHE A 426 -46.04 2.85 -9.98
C PHE A 426 -46.28 3.95 -8.91
N ASN A 427 -47.10 4.97 -9.18
CA ASN A 427 -47.36 6.11 -8.28
C ASN A 427 -48.14 5.72 -7.01
N ARG A 428 -48.81 4.56 -6.97
CA ARG A 428 -49.46 4.08 -5.75
C ARG A 428 -48.47 3.59 -4.70
N VAL A 429 -47.24 3.24 -5.11
CA VAL A 429 -46.23 2.61 -4.25
C VAL A 429 -45.02 3.53 -4.03
N LEU A 430 -44.66 4.39 -4.99
CA LEU A 430 -43.33 5.01 -5.04
C LEU A 430 -43.39 6.55 -4.93
N LEU A 431 -42.86 7.09 -3.84
CA LEU A 431 -42.61 8.53 -3.65
C LEU A 431 -41.31 8.91 -4.41
N ASN A 432 -41.29 10.07 -5.10
CA ASN A 432 -40.13 10.64 -5.82
C ASN A 432 -39.65 9.89 -7.09
N SER A 433 -40.54 9.25 -7.85
CA SER A 433 -40.21 8.72 -9.17
C SER A 433 -40.05 9.85 -10.21
N LYS A 434 -39.03 9.75 -11.07
CA LYS A 434 -38.90 10.60 -12.27
C LYS A 434 -39.08 9.71 -13.50
N SER A 435 -40.14 9.96 -14.28
CA SER A 435 -40.42 9.27 -15.54
C SER A 435 -40.57 10.26 -16.69
N GLY A 436 -40.31 9.80 -17.92
CA GLY A 436 -40.53 10.57 -19.13
C GLY A 436 -40.48 9.69 -20.38
N GLY A 437 -41.15 10.11 -21.45
CA GLY A 437 -41.30 9.29 -22.64
C GLY A 437 -42.16 9.91 -23.74
N LYS A 438 -42.31 9.17 -24.83
CA LYS A 438 -43.29 9.43 -25.89
C LYS A 438 -44.60 8.67 -25.58
N ASP A 439 -45.66 8.97 -26.33
CA ASP A 439 -46.99 8.36 -26.12
C ASP A 439 -46.98 6.82 -26.11
N THR A 440 -46.06 6.19 -26.83
CA THR A 440 -45.99 4.72 -26.92
C THR A 440 -44.86 4.09 -26.11
N ALA A 441 -43.88 4.86 -25.62
CA ALA A 441 -42.79 4.31 -24.81
C ALA A 441 -42.26 5.32 -23.79
N ALA A 442 -42.06 4.86 -22.56
CA ALA A 442 -41.56 5.69 -21.49
C ALA A 442 -40.52 4.96 -20.63
N GLN A 443 -39.70 5.74 -19.93
CA GLN A 443 -38.66 5.22 -19.04
C GLN A 443 -38.64 6.03 -17.75
N GLY A 444 -38.16 5.45 -16.68
CA GLY A 444 -37.97 6.17 -15.44
C GLY A 444 -37.05 5.47 -14.45
N ILE A 445 -36.80 6.18 -13.35
CA ILE A 445 -35.97 5.70 -12.26
C ILE A 445 -36.60 6.10 -10.92
N PHE A 446 -36.44 5.24 -9.92
CA PHE A 446 -36.70 5.58 -8.52
C PHE A 446 -35.68 4.89 -7.60
N THR A 447 -35.59 5.38 -6.37
CA THR A 447 -34.74 4.81 -5.32
C THR A 447 -35.62 4.07 -4.32
N LEU A 448 -35.28 2.82 -4.02
CA LEU A 448 -35.99 2.01 -3.03
C LEU A 448 -35.64 2.49 -1.62
N LEU A 449 -36.66 2.81 -0.83
CA LEU A 449 -36.57 2.94 0.63
C LEU A 449 -37.00 1.59 1.23
N CYS A 450 -36.19 1.01 2.14
CA CYS A 450 -36.39 -0.35 2.66
C CYS A 450 -37.81 -0.65 3.15
N GLN A 451 -38.57 0.35 3.58
CA GLN A 451 -39.92 0.22 4.13
C GLN A 451 -41.01 -0.08 3.09
N LYS A 452 -40.73 -0.05 1.78
CA LYS A 452 -41.74 -0.25 0.71
C LYS A 452 -41.41 -1.35 -0.31
N LEU A 453 -40.35 -2.13 -0.06
CA LEU A 453 -39.95 -3.24 -0.93
C LEU A 453 -41.05 -4.31 -1.01
N ASP A 454 -41.61 -4.70 0.13
CA ASP A 454 -42.64 -5.73 0.19
C ASP A 454 -43.93 -5.28 -0.51
N GLU A 455 -44.31 -4.00 -0.38
CA GLU A 455 -45.47 -3.42 -1.07
C GLU A 455 -45.27 -3.42 -2.59
N PHE A 456 -44.07 -3.12 -3.07
CA PHE A 456 -43.73 -3.12 -4.49
C PHE A 456 -43.78 -4.53 -5.10
N PHE A 457 -43.13 -5.52 -4.47
CA PHE A 457 -43.14 -6.89 -4.99
C PHE A 457 -44.52 -7.52 -4.90
N THR A 458 -45.25 -7.29 -3.81
CA THR A 458 -46.64 -7.74 -3.69
C THR A 458 -47.52 -7.13 -4.78
N PHE A 459 -47.31 -5.86 -5.14
CA PHE A 459 -48.02 -5.21 -6.24
C PHE A 459 -47.68 -5.83 -7.61
N VAL A 460 -46.39 -6.05 -7.89
CA VAL A 460 -45.94 -6.70 -9.14
C VAL A 460 -46.50 -8.12 -9.26
N ASP A 461 -46.45 -8.90 -8.18
CA ASP A 461 -46.98 -10.27 -8.12
C ASP A 461 -48.51 -10.30 -8.26
N ASN A 462 -49.23 -9.30 -7.73
CA ASN A 462 -50.67 -9.14 -7.91
C ASN A 462 -51.06 -8.78 -9.36
N ILE A 463 -50.19 -8.11 -10.11
CA ILE A 463 -50.44 -7.87 -11.54
C ILE A 463 -50.23 -9.16 -12.35
N ASP A 464 -49.20 -9.95 -12.03
CA ASP A 464 -48.89 -11.21 -12.75
C ASP A 464 -49.90 -12.33 -12.45
N SER A 465 -50.34 -12.44 -11.19
CA SER A 465 -51.30 -13.47 -10.73
C SER A 465 -52.74 -13.26 -11.22
N ASN A 466 -53.18 -12.02 -11.45
CA ASN A 466 -54.51 -11.73 -12.01
C ASN A 466 -54.67 -12.12 -13.49
N THR A 467 -53.64 -12.68 -14.14
CA THR A 467 -53.68 -13.04 -15.57
C THR A 467 -53.23 -14.48 -15.89
N THR A 468 -52.90 -15.31 -14.89
CA THR A 468 -52.43 -16.69 -15.09
C THR A 468 -53.39 -17.72 -14.49
N SER A 469 -54.51 -18.01 -15.19
CA SER A 469 -55.16 -19.31 -15.08
C SER A 469 -54.49 -20.30 -16.03
N ASN A 470 -53.25 -20.70 -15.73
CA ASN A 470 -52.69 -22.02 -16.07
C ASN A 470 -51.24 -22.13 -15.57
N ASN A 471 -51.00 -23.21 -14.84
CA ASN A 471 -49.74 -23.57 -14.21
C ASN A 471 -48.56 -23.58 -15.19
N ASN A 472 -47.61 -22.68 -14.95
CA ASN A 472 -46.17 -22.93 -15.06
C ASN A 472 -45.46 -21.87 -14.21
N SER A 473 -45.56 -22.03 -12.88
CA SER A 473 -44.77 -21.27 -11.92
C SER A 473 -43.31 -21.68 -12.07
N PHE A 474 -42.48 -20.82 -12.66
CA PHE A 474 -41.09 -20.76 -12.22
C PHE A 474 -41.14 -20.31 -10.77
N SER A 475 -40.80 -21.22 -9.87
CA SER A 475 -40.66 -20.93 -8.46
C SER A 475 -39.74 -19.73 -8.29
N PHE A 476 -40.18 -18.74 -7.52
CA PHE A 476 -39.24 -17.92 -6.78
C PHE A 476 -38.33 -18.88 -6.03
N SER A 477 -37.04 -18.89 -6.35
CA SER A 477 -36.08 -19.54 -5.48
C SER A 477 -36.22 -18.84 -4.13
N LYS A 478 -36.82 -19.52 -3.15
CA LYS A 478 -36.50 -19.29 -1.74
C LYS A 478 -34.99 -19.17 -1.68
N ARG A 479 -34.48 -18.01 -1.27
CA ARG A 479 -33.07 -17.86 -0.90
C ARG A 479 -32.75 -19.02 0.04
N THR A 480 -31.83 -19.88 -0.36
CA THR A 480 -31.26 -20.86 0.56
C THR A 480 -30.56 -20.09 1.68
N ASN A 481 -30.87 -20.51 2.90
CA ASN A 481 -30.88 -19.69 4.10
C ASN A 481 -29.51 -19.49 4.76
N GLU A 482 -28.39 -19.58 4.02
CA GLU A 482 -27.05 -19.58 4.63
C GLU A 482 -26.15 -18.44 4.16
N GLN A 483 -26.29 -17.94 2.92
CA GLN A 483 -25.50 -16.79 2.45
C GLN A 483 -26.20 -15.44 2.68
N SER A 484 -27.53 -15.44 2.76
CA SER A 484 -28.36 -14.26 3.07
C SER A 484 -28.16 -13.74 4.50
N ASN A 485 -27.72 -14.59 5.43
CA ASN A 485 -27.55 -14.21 6.83
C ASN A 485 -26.28 -13.40 7.07
N ILE A 486 -25.28 -13.48 6.18
CA ILE A 486 -24.01 -12.73 6.30
C ILE A 486 -24.17 -11.34 5.67
N GLU A 487 -24.82 -11.22 4.51
CA GLU A 487 -25.11 -9.92 3.88
C GLU A 487 -26.16 -9.11 4.66
N ALA A 488 -27.16 -9.78 5.26
CA ALA A 488 -28.09 -9.14 6.20
C ALA A 488 -27.41 -8.71 7.51
N LEU A 489 -26.41 -9.46 8.00
CA LEU A 489 -25.59 -9.06 9.16
C LEU A 489 -24.84 -7.75 8.88
N VAL A 490 -24.24 -7.61 7.69
CA VAL A 490 -23.50 -6.41 7.28
C VAL A 490 -24.44 -5.21 7.11
N ALA A 491 -25.61 -5.40 6.50
CA ALA A 491 -26.60 -4.34 6.29
C ALA A 491 -27.29 -3.87 7.59
N VAL A 492 -27.50 -4.76 8.56
CA VAL A 492 -28.02 -4.40 9.90
C VAL A 492 -26.97 -3.65 10.71
N LEU A 493 -25.70 -4.06 10.62
CA LEU A 493 -24.60 -3.36 11.27
C LEU A 493 -24.41 -1.94 10.68
N GLU A 494 -24.50 -1.76 9.36
CA GLU A 494 -24.37 -0.44 8.72
C GLU A 494 -25.54 0.52 9.01
N ASN A 495 -26.77 0.00 9.19
CA ASN A 495 -27.93 0.82 9.54
C ASN A 495 -27.92 1.33 11.00
N ILE A 496 -27.36 0.55 11.92
CA ILE A 496 -27.21 0.95 13.33
C ILE A 496 -26.19 2.11 13.48
N PHE A 497 -25.24 2.25 12.55
CA PHE A 497 -24.21 3.29 12.59
C PHE A 497 -24.58 4.63 11.94
N THR A 498 -25.73 4.74 11.25
CA THR A 498 -26.05 5.97 10.47
C THR A 498 -27.24 6.79 10.98
N HIS A 499 -28.13 6.25 11.81
CA HIS A 499 -29.33 6.97 12.25
C HIS A 499 -29.46 7.03 13.78
N GLY A 500 -28.67 7.93 14.38
CA GLY A 500 -29.01 8.51 15.68
C GLY A 500 -30.19 9.47 15.52
N ASN A 501 -31.23 9.27 16.35
CA ASN A 501 -32.38 10.15 16.58
C ASN A 501 -33.35 10.38 15.41
N LYS A 502 -34.57 9.83 15.54
CA LYS A 502 -35.83 10.62 15.61
C LYS A 502 -37.07 9.74 15.82
N GLY A 503 -37.76 10.01 16.94
CA GLY A 503 -39.22 10.17 17.06
C GLY A 503 -40.14 9.08 16.53
N LEU A 504 -40.68 8.28 17.45
CA LEU A 504 -41.90 7.47 17.29
C LEU A 504 -43.15 8.37 17.33
N GLU A 505 -44.01 8.28 16.31
CA GLU A 505 -45.45 8.46 16.50
C GLU A 505 -46.25 7.34 15.82
N SER A 506 -47.31 6.98 16.51
CA SER A 506 -48.11 5.76 16.46
C SER A 506 -49.02 5.62 15.25
N ASN A 507 -49.32 4.37 14.85
CA ASN A 507 -50.72 3.99 14.67
C ASN A 507 -50.98 2.48 14.84
N HIS A 508 -52.16 2.22 15.42
CA HIS A 508 -52.61 0.95 15.95
C HIS A 508 -53.34 0.09 14.89
N GLN A 509 -53.13 -1.24 15.02
CA GLN A 509 -54.13 -2.34 15.00
C GLN A 509 -54.84 -2.70 13.66
N HIS A 510 -55.16 -3.96 13.30
CA HIS A 510 -55.39 -5.26 13.96
C HIS A 510 -55.30 -6.37 12.87
N ASN A 511 -55.10 -7.69 13.05
CA ASN A 511 -55.19 -8.63 14.18
C ASN A 511 -54.49 -9.98 13.83
N ASN A 512 -53.55 -10.47 14.66
CA ASN A 512 -53.58 -11.82 15.26
C ASN A 512 -52.39 -12.07 16.24
N TRP A 513 -52.70 -11.83 17.52
CA TRP A 513 -52.15 -12.32 18.80
C TRP A 513 -50.82 -13.12 18.83
N THR A 514 -49.73 -12.45 19.22
CA THR A 514 -48.45 -13.04 19.67
C THR A 514 -47.98 -12.48 21.02
N VAL A 515 -47.09 -13.23 21.68
CA VAL A 515 -46.48 -13.09 23.03
C VAL A 515 -46.09 -11.65 23.44
N THR A 516 -45.92 -10.75 22.47
CA THR A 516 -45.68 -9.31 22.63
C THR A 516 -46.71 -8.59 23.53
N LYS A 517 -47.96 -9.06 23.62
CA LYS A 517 -48.98 -8.43 24.48
C LYS A 517 -48.87 -8.76 25.98
N LEU A 518 -48.11 -9.78 26.38
CA LEU A 518 -47.85 -10.05 27.80
C LEU A 518 -46.88 -9.03 28.43
N PHE A 519 -46.04 -8.39 27.61
CA PHE A 519 -44.98 -7.50 28.07
C PHE A 519 -45.37 -6.01 28.11
N ASN A 520 -46.43 -5.61 27.41
CA ASN A 520 -46.76 -4.19 27.23
C ASN A 520 -47.58 -3.53 28.36
N ARG A 521 -47.81 -4.18 29.51
CA ARG A 521 -48.66 -3.58 30.57
C ARG A 521 -48.17 -3.64 32.02
N ARG A 522 -46.97 -4.13 32.33
CA ARG A 522 -46.33 -3.92 33.66
C ARG A 522 -44.82 -3.79 33.47
N ARG A 523 -44.16 -2.86 34.15
CA ARG A 523 -42.69 -2.75 34.21
C ARG A 523 -42.13 -4.09 34.75
N VAL A 524 -41.69 -4.99 33.88
CA VAL A 524 -41.11 -6.27 34.28
C VAL A 524 -39.61 -6.09 34.51
N ASP A 525 -39.13 -6.56 35.66
CA ASP A 525 -37.72 -6.57 36.03
C ASP A 525 -36.91 -7.46 35.06
N PRO A 526 -35.86 -6.95 34.39
CA PRO A 526 -35.01 -7.69 33.46
C PRO A 526 -34.51 -9.03 34.01
N ILE A 527 -34.25 -9.11 35.32
CA ILE A 527 -33.80 -10.35 35.98
C ILE A 527 -34.90 -11.42 35.97
N SER A 528 -36.18 -11.02 36.09
CA SER A 528 -37.31 -11.95 35.98
C SER A 528 -37.47 -12.48 34.55
N CYS A 529 -37.22 -11.64 33.54
CA CYS A 529 -37.22 -12.06 32.13
C CYS A 529 -36.11 -13.07 31.84
N ILE A 530 -34.90 -12.80 32.33
CA ILE A 530 -33.75 -13.69 32.14
C ILE A 530 -33.98 -15.02 32.87
N THR A 531 -34.50 -14.98 34.10
CA THR A 531 -34.84 -16.19 34.87
C THR A 531 -35.83 -17.07 34.09
N TYR A 532 -36.92 -16.49 33.57
CA TYR A 532 -37.91 -17.22 32.79
C TYR A 532 -37.34 -17.84 31.51
N ILE A 533 -36.47 -17.12 30.78
CA ILE A 533 -35.84 -17.63 29.56
C ILE A 533 -34.83 -18.74 29.88
N SER A 534 -34.02 -18.57 30.93
CA SER A 534 -33.06 -19.57 31.39
C SER A 534 -33.76 -20.84 31.89
N GLU A 535 -34.91 -20.73 32.58
CA GLU A 535 -35.75 -21.86 32.97
C GLU A 535 -36.34 -22.58 31.75
N ARG A 536 -36.86 -21.84 30.76
CA ARG A 536 -37.41 -22.40 29.52
C ARG A 536 -36.36 -23.15 28.71
N LYS A 537 -35.12 -22.65 28.66
CA LYS A 537 -33.99 -23.30 27.98
C LYS A 537 -33.33 -24.41 28.81
N ARG A 538 -33.76 -24.61 30.06
CA ARG A 538 -33.14 -25.54 31.03
C ARG A 538 -31.63 -25.32 31.20
N ASP A 539 -31.21 -24.06 31.15
CA ASP A 539 -29.80 -23.70 31.23
C ASP A 539 -29.35 -23.54 32.69
N SER A 540 -28.91 -24.64 33.28
CA SER A 540 -28.52 -24.69 34.70
C SER A 540 -27.34 -23.77 35.03
N LYS A 541 -26.46 -23.47 34.06
CA LYS A 541 -25.30 -22.58 34.27
C LYS A 541 -25.74 -21.13 34.39
N LEU A 542 -26.69 -20.69 33.56
CA LEU A 542 -27.29 -19.36 33.68
C LEU A 542 -28.16 -19.25 34.94
N LEU A 543 -28.93 -20.28 35.30
CA LEU A 543 -29.75 -20.27 36.51
C LEU A 543 -28.91 -20.12 37.78
N ASN A 544 -27.80 -20.86 37.90
CA ASN A 544 -26.89 -20.75 39.03
C ASN A 544 -26.18 -19.39 39.11
N SER A 545 -25.99 -18.71 37.96
CA SER A 545 -25.39 -17.37 37.93
C SER A 545 -26.35 -16.26 38.39
N LEU A 546 -27.67 -16.51 38.35
CA LEU A 546 -28.71 -15.57 38.77
C LEU A 546 -28.86 -15.49 40.30
N ASP A 547 -28.48 -16.54 41.04
CA ASP A 547 -28.58 -16.55 42.51
C ASP A 547 -27.69 -15.50 43.18
N TYR A 548 -26.56 -15.16 42.57
CA TYR A 548 -25.70 -14.04 42.97
C TYR A 548 -26.41 -12.68 42.90
N VAL A 549 -27.31 -12.52 41.93
CA VAL A 549 -28.00 -11.25 41.65
C VAL A 549 -29.23 -11.07 42.53
N LYS A 550 -29.88 -12.18 42.91
CA LYS A 550 -30.97 -12.20 43.88
C LYS A 550 -30.53 -11.71 45.27
N GLN A 551 -29.24 -11.74 45.59
CA GLN A 551 -28.68 -11.22 46.84
C GLN A 551 -28.47 -9.69 46.84
N LEU A 552 -28.54 -9.03 45.68
CA LEU A 552 -28.29 -7.59 45.51
C LEU A 552 -29.57 -6.74 45.69
N ASN A 553 -30.36 -6.99 46.75
CA ASN A 553 -31.71 -6.43 46.90
C ASN A 553 -31.81 -4.89 46.88
N HIS A 554 -30.75 -4.17 47.27
CA HIS A 554 -30.70 -2.71 47.32
C HIS A 554 -30.33 -2.03 46.00
N LYS A 555 -30.00 -2.80 44.96
CA LYS A 555 -29.52 -2.28 43.66
C LYS A 555 -30.64 -2.14 42.63
N SER A 556 -30.51 -1.15 41.76
CA SER A 556 -31.47 -0.93 40.68
C SER A 556 -31.47 -2.11 39.69
N PRO A 557 -32.56 -2.34 38.94
CA PRO A 557 -32.64 -3.45 37.98
C PRO A 557 -31.51 -3.47 36.94
N ILE A 558 -31.02 -2.28 36.56
CA ILE A 558 -29.91 -2.12 35.61
C ILE A 558 -28.56 -2.49 36.24
N GLU A 559 -28.32 -2.11 37.50
CA GLU A 559 -27.11 -2.50 38.22
C GLU A 559 -27.07 -4.01 38.49
N LYS A 560 -28.22 -4.61 38.81
CA LYS A 560 -28.38 -6.06 38.93
C LYS A 560 -28.05 -6.79 37.62
N LEU A 561 -28.56 -6.28 36.50
CA LEU A 561 -28.28 -6.81 35.17
C LEU A 561 -26.78 -6.72 34.83
N ARG A 562 -26.12 -5.61 35.12
CA ARG A 562 -24.68 -5.45 34.93
C ARG A 562 -23.87 -6.42 35.78
N ALA A 563 -24.19 -6.54 37.07
CA ALA A 563 -23.52 -7.46 37.98
C ALA A 563 -23.70 -8.93 37.54
N TRP A 564 -24.89 -9.28 37.02
CA TRP A 564 -25.16 -10.60 36.46
C TRP A 564 -24.28 -10.91 35.26
N ILE A 565 -24.23 -10.00 34.27
CA ILE A 565 -23.43 -10.18 33.04
C ILE A 565 -21.96 -10.37 33.41
N CYS A 566 -21.42 -9.54 34.31
CA CYS A 566 -20.03 -9.68 34.77
C CYS A 566 -19.77 -11.02 35.46
N ASN A 567 -20.71 -11.51 36.29
CA ASN A 567 -20.62 -12.81 36.94
C ASN A 567 -20.70 -14.00 35.94
N CYS A 568 -21.46 -13.86 34.85
CA CYS A 568 -21.50 -14.85 33.79
C CYS A 568 -20.19 -14.88 32.99
N LEU A 569 -19.60 -13.71 32.73
CA LEU A 569 -18.35 -13.58 31.99
C LEU A 569 -17.16 -14.13 32.78
N SER A 570 -17.08 -13.86 34.09
CA SER A 570 -16.04 -14.44 34.95
C SER A 570 -16.11 -15.97 35.04
N LYS A 571 -17.26 -16.56 34.69
CA LYS A 571 -17.51 -18.01 34.63
C LYS A 571 -17.43 -18.59 33.21
N GLY A 572 -17.05 -17.80 32.21
CA GLY A 572 -16.91 -18.24 30.82
C GLY A 572 -18.24 -18.52 30.09
N LEU A 573 -19.35 -17.91 30.51
CA LEU A 573 -20.69 -18.20 29.97
C LEU A 573 -21.12 -17.25 28.84
N LEU A 574 -20.17 -16.74 28.03
CA LEU A 574 -20.43 -15.69 27.04
C LEU A 574 -21.43 -16.11 25.96
N SER A 575 -21.30 -17.33 25.42
CA SER A 575 -22.21 -17.89 24.41
C SER A 575 -23.64 -18.08 24.94
N HIS A 576 -23.77 -18.40 26.22
CA HIS A 576 -25.04 -18.58 26.91
C HIS A 576 -25.76 -17.23 27.11
N VAL A 577 -25.03 -16.18 27.51
CA VAL A 577 -25.58 -14.82 27.66
C VAL A 577 -26.02 -14.25 26.31
N TYR A 578 -25.22 -14.43 25.27
CA TYR A 578 -25.53 -13.98 23.91
C TYR A 578 -26.84 -14.60 23.38
N ASN A 579 -27.03 -15.91 23.59
CA ASN A 579 -28.24 -16.63 23.20
C ASN A 579 -29.51 -16.24 23.98
N VAL A 580 -29.39 -15.57 25.13
CA VAL A 580 -30.53 -15.03 25.89
C VAL A 580 -30.89 -13.62 25.41
N ILE A 581 -29.88 -12.81 25.07
CA ILE A 581 -30.05 -11.44 24.57
C ILE A 581 -30.69 -11.43 23.18
N LEU A 582 -30.31 -12.37 22.30
CA LEU A 582 -30.89 -12.52 20.96
C LEU A 582 -32.37 -12.93 20.97
N ASP A 583 -32.77 -13.87 21.84
CA ASP A 583 -34.14 -14.41 21.86
C ASP A 583 -35.17 -13.46 22.49
N SER A 584 -34.72 -12.41 23.17
CA SER A 584 -35.58 -11.56 24.00
C SER A 584 -35.90 -10.20 23.38
N ASN A 585 -35.31 -9.86 22.23
CA ASN A 585 -35.29 -8.49 21.67
C ASN A 585 -35.00 -7.42 22.74
N LEU A 586 -34.25 -7.75 23.80
CA LEU A 586 -34.01 -6.87 24.94
C LEU A 586 -33.22 -5.61 24.55
N ALA A 587 -32.44 -5.69 23.46
CA ALA A 587 -31.64 -4.59 22.93
C ALA A 587 -32.50 -3.43 22.41
N ASP A 588 -33.71 -3.70 21.91
CA ASP A 588 -34.60 -2.66 21.37
C ASP A 588 -35.32 -1.85 22.46
N TYR A 589 -35.33 -2.34 23.70
CA TYR A 589 -36.11 -1.76 24.80
C TYR A 589 -35.27 -1.05 25.88
N TYR A 590 -33.95 -1.23 25.90
CA TYR A 590 -33.07 -0.66 26.94
C TYR A 590 -31.80 -0.05 26.33
N GLU A 591 -31.73 1.28 26.27
CA GLU A 591 -30.55 2.07 25.84
C GLU A 591 -29.19 1.60 26.41
N PRO A 592 -29.07 1.15 27.68
CA PRO A 592 -27.79 0.67 28.21
C PRO A 592 -27.27 -0.63 27.58
N LEU A 593 -28.15 -1.46 26.98
CA LEU A 593 -27.77 -2.69 26.26
C LEU A 593 -27.21 -2.37 24.87
N SER A 594 -27.73 -1.34 24.19
CA SER A 594 -27.14 -0.74 22.98
C SER A 594 -25.72 -0.21 23.25
N PHE A 595 -25.50 0.39 24.42
CA PHE A 595 -24.16 0.84 24.82
C PHE A 595 -23.20 -0.35 25.01
N LEU A 596 -23.63 -1.44 25.66
CA LEU A 596 -22.83 -2.66 25.82
C LEU A 596 -22.53 -3.35 24.48
N THR A 597 -23.49 -3.44 23.56
CA THR A 597 -23.26 -4.03 22.22
C THR A 597 -22.35 -3.16 21.37
N SER A 598 -22.43 -1.82 21.46
CA SER A 598 -21.56 -0.90 20.72
C SER A 598 -20.10 -0.92 21.18
N GLN A 599 -19.84 -1.12 22.48
CA GLN A 599 -18.49 -1.18 23.06
C GLN A 599 -17.84 -2.56 22.87
N TRP A 600 -18.63 -3.64 22.78
CA TRP A 600 -18.14 -5.02 22.63
C TRP A 600 -18.09 -5.51 21.17
N ALA A 601 -18.82 -4.87 20.25
CA ALA A 601 -18.78 -5.20 18.81
C ALA A 601 -17.36 -5.16 18.21
N PRO A 602 -16.47 -4.20 18.55
CA PRO A 602 -15.09 -4.24 18.07
C PRO A 602 -14.31 -5.46 18.58
N LEU A 603 -14.60 -5.92 19.81
CA LEU A 603 -13.92 -7.04 20.45
C LEU A 603 -14.27 -8.37 19.76
N CYS A 604 -15.56 -8.60 19.47
CA CYS A 604 -16.02 -9.75 18.69
C CYS A 604 -15.47 -9.71 17.25
N THR A 605 -15.38 -8.52 16.66
CA THR A 605 -14.87 -8.36 15.29
C THR A 605 -13.35 -8.59 15.21
N VAL A 606 -12.58 -8.23 16.23
CA VAL A 606 -11.12 -8.47 16.27
C VAL A 606 -10.79 -9.93 16.61
N LEU A 607 -11.58 -10.57 17.48
CA LEU A 607 -11.34 -11.97 17.88
C LEU A 607 -11.85 -13.00 16.87
N LEU A 608 -12.97 -12.74 16.18
CA LEU A 608 -13.61 -13.75 15.31
C LEU A 608 -13.21 -13.65 13.83
N LYS A 609 -12.78 -12.47 13.36
CA LYS A 609 -12.49 -12.22 11.94
C LYS A 609 -11.21 -12.91 11.44
N PRO A 610 -10.14 -13.10 12.25
CA PRO A 610 -9.00 -13.93 11.84
C PRO A 610 -9.32 -15.43 11.81
N LEU A 611 -10.28 -15.89 12.62
CA LEU A 611 -10.64 -17.30 12.75
C LEU A 611 -11.51 -17.81 11.60
N SER A 612 -12.33 -16.95 10.98
CA SER A 612 -13.13 -17.32 9.80
C SER A 612 -12.32 -17.46 8.51
N SER A 613 -11.09 -16.95 8.47
CA SER A 613 -10.19 -17.00 7.31
C SER A 613 -9.23 -18.19 7.31
N ILE A 614 -9.19 -18.99 8.38
CA ILE A 614 -8.35 -20.19 8.49
C ILE A 614 -9.25 -21.41 8.30
N ASN A 615 -9.09 -22.10 7.17
CA ASN A 615 -9.86 -23.30 6.83
C ASN A 615 -9.31 -24.55 7.56
N ILE A 616 -9.28 -24.49 8.89
CA ILE A 616 -8.91 -25.62 9.75
C ILE A 616 -10.07 -25.77 10.73
N GLY A 617 -10.70 -26.95 10.78
CA GLY A 617 -11.92 -27.23 11.54
C GLY A 617 -11.81 -26.93 13.04
N PHE A 618 -12.04 -25.67 13.40
CA PHE A 618 -12.13 -25.18 14.77
C PHE A 618 -13.55 -25.40 15.29
N GLN A 619 -13.70 -26.16 16.39
CA GLN A 619 -14.99 -26.27 17.07
C GLN A 619 -15.10 -25.17 18.15
N LEU A 620 -16.31 -24.67 18.40
CA LEU A 620 -16.60 -23.65 19.43
C LEU A 620 -16.06 -24.03 20.83
N THR A 621 -15.88 -25.33 21.09
CA THR A 621 -15.27 -25.88 22.30
C THR A 621 -13.79 -25.52 22.47
N ASP A 622 -13.06 -25.24 21.38
CA ASP A 622 -11.65 -24.86 21.43
C ASP A 622 -11.44 -23.41 21.88
N LEU A 623 -12.44 -22.55 21.63
CA LEU A 623 -12.46 -21.16 22.10
C LEU A 623 -12.61 -21.07 23.62
N ASP A 624 -13.46 -21.92 24.20
CA ASP A 624 -13.68 -22.03 25.65
C ASP A 624 -12.42 -22.54 26.38
N ASN A 625 -11.67 -23.46 25.75
CA ASN A 625 -10.42 -23.99 26.29
C ASN A 625 -9.27 -22.97 26.28
N ILE A 626 -9.19 -22.11 25.24
CA ILE A 626 -8.21 -21.03 25.14
C ILE A 626 -8.51 -19.91 26.16
N LEU A 627 -9.78 -19.60 26.38
CA LEU A 627 -10.19 -18.63 27.39
C LEU A 627 -9.96 -19.17 28.82
N GLN A 628 -10.25 -20.45 29.09
CA GLN A 628 -9.96 -21.07 30.39
C GLN A 628 -8.47 -21.07 30.75
N ARG A 629 -7.56 -21.30 29.78
CA ARG A 629 -6.11 -21.28 30.03
C ARG A 629 -5.59 -19.90 30.45
N ASN A 630 -6.21 -18.82 29.97
CA ASN A 630 -5.79 -17.45 30.25
C ASN A 630 -6.41 -16.86 31.54
N VAL A 631 -7.51 -17.43 32.04
CA VAL A 631 -8.14 -16.98 33.29
C VAL A 631 -7.29 -17.34 34.53
N ASN A 632 -6.47 -18.38 34.47
CA ASN A 632 -5.59 -18.78 35.59
C ASN A 632 -4.41 -17.82 35.83
N LEU A 633 -4.14 -16.88 34.93
CA LEU A 633 -3.15 -15.81 35.11
C LEU A 633 -3.75 -14.55 35.78
N LEU A 634 -5.05 -14.55 36.11
CA LEU A 634 -5.83 -13.35 36.51
C LEU A 634 -6.19 -13.24 38.00
N ALA A 635 -5.50 -13.91 38.93
CA ALA A 635 -5.63 -13.59 40.36
C ALA A 635 -4.32 -13.85 41.12
N PRO A 636 -3.92 -13.05 42.15
CA PRO A 636 -4.71 -12.01 42.85
C PRO A 636 -3.98 -10.65 43.08
N GLU A 637 -4.72 -9.74 43.73
CA GLU A 637 -4.27 -8.62 44.59
C GLU A 637 -3.57 -7.39 43.98
N VAL A 638 -4.37 -6.43 43.50
CA VAL A 638 -4.06 -5.01 43.71
C VAL A 638 -5.36 -4.29 44.08
N GLU A 639 -5.40 -3.69 45.26
CA GLU A 639 -6.41 -2.72 45.65
C GLU A 639 -6.37 -1.54 44.67
N LEU A 640 -7.31 -1.53 43.72
CA LEU A 640 -7.47 -0.46 42.74
C LEU A 640 -8.25 0.70 43.39
N GLN A 641 -7.53 1.53 44.14
CA GLN A 641 -7.87 2.95 44.23
C GLN A 641 -6.88 3.70 43.33
N ASP A 642 -7.42 4.42 42.34
CA ASP A 642 -6.76 5.44 41.51
C ASP A 642 -5.90 5.03 40.30
N ILE A 643 -6.23 3.94 39.58
CA ILE A 643 -5.77 3.78 38.19
C ILE A 643 -6.97 3.56 37.26
N ASN A 644 -7.10 4.43 36.25
CA ASN A 644 -8.14 4.33 35.23
C ASN A 644 -8.09 2.93 34.57
N PRO A 645 -9.14 2.10 34.70
CA PRO A 645 -9.17 0.72 34.21
C PRO A 645 -8.89 0.60 32.71
N GLU A 646 -9.18 1.65 31.92
CA GLU A 646 -8.90 1.70 30.49
C GLU A 646 -7.41 1.74 30.18
N ILE A 647 -6.61 2.43 31.00
CA ILE A 647 -5.15 2.57 30.82
C ILE A 647 -4.47 1.24 31.09
N VAL A 648 -4.87 0.53 32.15
CA VAL A 648 -4.35 -0.81 32.48
C VAL A 648 -4.70 -1.81 31.39
N LEU A 649 -5.90 -1.72 30.82
CA LEU A 649 -6.33 -2.57 29.71
C LEU A 649 -5.56 -2.29 28.42
N LEU A 650 -5.26 -1.02 28.12
CA LEU A 650 -4.47 -0.62 26.96
C LEU A 650 -3.00 -1.06 27.08
N GLN A 651 -2.40 -0.89 28.25
CA GLN A 651 -1.03 -1.37 28.51
C GLN A 651 -0.91 -2.89 28.34
N LYS A 652 -1.90 -3.64 28.83
CA LYS A 652 -1.96 -5.10 28.65
C LYS A 652 -2.18 -5.53 27.20
N LYS A 653 -2.92 -4.75 26.41
CA LYS A 653 -3.10 -4.98 24.97
C LYS A 653 -1.81 -4.75 24.17
N ILE A 654 -1.03 -3.73 24.52
CA ILE A 654 0.24 -3.42 23.86
C ILE A 654 1.22 -4.59 24.03
N LEU A 655 1.38 -5.09 25.26
CA LEU A 655 2.25 -6.22 25.58
C LEU A 655 1.86 -7.52 24.82
N TYR A 656 0.56 -7.79 24.67
CA TYR A 656 0.09 -8.96 23.90
C TYR A 656 0.39 -8.82 22.39
N LEU A 657 0.22 -7.63 21.83
CA LEU A 657 0.53 -7.37 20.42
C LEU A 657 2.03 -7.43 20.12
N GLU A 658 2.87 -6.97 21.06
CA GLU A 658 4.33 -7.08 20.94
C GLU A 658 4.82 -8.53 20.94
N ASP A 659 4.22 -9.40 21.75
CA ASP A 659 4.56 -10.82 21.81
C ASP A 659 4.11 -11.58 20.55
N LEU A 660 2.89 -11.28 20.06
CA LEU A 660 2.39 -11.82 18.80
C LEU A 660 3.29 -11.41 17.62
N ASN A 661 3.75 -10.15 17.60
CA ASN A 661 4.65 -9.66 16.56
C ASN A 661 6.02 -10.37 16.58
N LYS A 662 6.57 -10.64 17.77
CA LYS A 662 7.80 -11.44 17.90
C LYS A 662 7.63 -12.87 17.40
N SER A 663 6.51 -13.52 17.73
CA SER A 663 6.22 -14.87 17.26
C SER A 663 6.06 -14.95 15.75
N LEU A 664 5.45 -13.92 15.14
CA LEU A 664 5.35 -13.79 13.68
C LEU A 664 6.71 -13.54 13.03
N GLN A 665 7.56 -12.70 13.63
CA GLN A 665 8.90 -12.43 13.13
C GLN A 665 9.77 -13.70 13.11
N ILE A 666 9.73 -14.51 14.17
CA ILE A 666 10.47 -15.79 14.24
C ILE A 666 10.03 -16.73 13.12
N LYS A 667 8.71 -16.85 12.87
CA LYS A 667 8.18 -17.68 11.78
C LYS A 667 8.56 -17.17 10.40
N ALA A 668 8.64 -15.84 10.23
CA ALA A 668 9.09 -15.23 8.98
C ALA A 668 10.59 -15.50 8.74
N ASP A 669 11.41 -15.37 9.78
CA ASP A 669 12.85 -15.66 9.70
C ASP A 669 13.12 -17.14 9.40
N GLU A 670 12.34 -18.07 10.00
CA GLU A 670 12.39 -19.51 9.70
C GLU A 670 11.97 -19.82 8.25
N ALA A 671 10.97 -19.12 7.71
CA ALA A 671 10.53 -19.27 6.32
C ALA A 671 11.60 -18.75 5.33
N ASP A 672 12.23 -17.62 5.64
CA ASP A 672 13.32 -17.03 4.85
C ASP A 672 14.55 -17.95 4.81
N GLU A 673 14.92 -18.56 5.94
CA GLU A 673 16.03 -19.51 6.00
C GLU A 673 15.75 -20.77 5.17
N ARG A 674 14.51 -21.29 5.24
CA ARG A 674 14.05 -22.43 4.44
C ARG A 674 14.04 -22.11 2.94
N TYR A 675 13.62 -20.91 2.57
CA TYR A 675 13.65 -20.42 1.18
C TYR A 675 15.08 -20.34 0.64
N ARG A 676 16.02 -19.76 1.41
CA ARG A 676 17.45 -19.70 1.02
C ARG A 676 18.09 -21.08 0.87
N SER A 677 17.74 -22.04 1.73
CA SER A 677 18.21 -23.43 1.58
C SER A 677 17.70 -24.05 0.27
N MET A 678 16.42 -23.86 -0.04
CA MET A 678 15.82 -24.39 -1.27
C MET A 678 16.37 -23.71 -2.54
N GLU A 679 16.71 -22.42 -2.48
CA GLU A 679 17.34 -21.70 -3.60
C GLU A 679 18.74 -22.25 -3.92
N LYS A 680 19.50 -22.61 -2.89
CA LYS A 680 20.82 -23.25 -3.03
C LYS A 680 20.71 -24.64 -3.67
N GLU A 681 19.71 -25.43 -3.29
CA GLU A 681 19.44 -26.74 -3.89
C GLU A 681 18.94 -26.63 -5.34
N ASN A 682 18.11 -25.62 -5.65
CA ASN A 682 17.69 -25.32 -7.01
C ASN A 682 18.85 -24.88 -7.92
N MET A 683 19.85 -24.18 -7.37
CA MET A 683 21.08 -23.86 -8.10
C MET A 683 21.87 -25.12 -8.47
N GLN A 684 21.90 -26.12 -7.58
CA GLN A 684 22.56 -27.41 -7.82
C GLN A 684 21.83 -28.23 -8.90
N LEU A 685 20.50 -28.29 -8.87
CA LEU A 685 19.69 -28.91 -9.92
C LEU A 685 19.91 -28.27 -11.30
N ARG A 686 19.99 -26.93 -11.37
CA ARG A 686 20.27 -26.22 -12.63
C ARG A 686 21.65 -26.57 -13.18
N ALA A 687 22.64 -26.74 -12.31
CA ALA A 687 23.97 -27.19 -12.71
C ALA A 687 23.93 -28.64 -13.25
N GLU A 688 23.17 -29.54 -12.62
CA GLU A 688 22.98 -30.92 -13.11
C GLU A 688 22.28 -30.97 -14.46
N CYS A 689 21.22 -30.18 -14.68
CA CYS A 689 20.58 -30.03 -15.99
C CYS A 689 21.56 -29.50 -17.06
N HIS A 690 22.44 -28.58 -16.68
CA HIS A 690 23.44 -28.04 -17.60
C HIS A 690 24.51 -29.08 -17.98
N VAL A 691 24.98 -29.88 -17.02
CA VAL A 691 25.92 -30.99 -17.27
C VAL A 691 25.29 -32.05 -18.18
N LEU A 692 24.01 -32.38 -17.97
CA LEU A 692 23.29 -33.31 -18.85
C LEU A 692 23.15 -32.76 -20.27
N LYS A 693 22.86 -31.47 -20.42
CA LYS A 693 22.80 -30.81 -21.73
C LYS A 693 24.13 -30.90 -22.47
N LEU A 694 25.24 -30.66 -21.79
CA LEU A 694 26.58 -30.80 -22.38
C LEU A 694 26.92 -32.24 -22.80
N ARG A 695 26.46 -33.25 -22.05
CA ARG A 695 26.62 -34.67 -22.38
C ARG A 695 25.75 -35.14 -23.55
N VAL A 696 24.58 -34.51 -23.73
CA VAL A 696 23.74 -34.70 -24.92
C VAL A 696 24.45 -34.14 -26.14
N ASP A 697 24.96 -32.91 -26.04
CA ASP A 697 25.62 -32.23 -27.14
C ASP A 697 26.93 -32.94 -27.56
N SER A 698 27.63 -33.60 -26.63
CA SER A 698 28.82 -34.42 -26.89
C SER A 698 28.56 -35.82 -27.45
N HIS A 699 27.29 -36.25 -27.59
CA HIS A 699 26.87 -37.60 -28.02
C HIS A 699 27.41 -38.74 -27.13
N GLU A 700 27.74 -38.46 -25.87
CA GLU A 700 28.33 -39.44 -24.94
C GLU A 700 27.29 -40.37 -24.27
N MET A 701 25.99 -40.17 -24.52
CA MET A 701 24.90 -40.93 -23.89
C MET A 701 23.95 -41.57 -24.90
N THR A 702 23.47 -42.78 -24.58
CA THR A 702 22.44 -43.48 -25.36
C THR A 702 21.04 -42.93 -25.04
N ASN A 703 20.13 -42.95 -26.03
CA ASN A 703 18.78 -42.39 -25.90
C ASN A 703 17.97 -42.93 -24.71
N SER A 704 18.19 -44.18 -24.26
CA SER A 704 17.44 -44.73 -23.11
C SER A 704 17.96 -44.24 -21.76
N ALA A 705 19.28 -44.08 -21.61
CA ALA A 705 19.89 -43.56 -20.38
C ALA A 705 19.54 -42.07 -20.16
N LEU A 706 19.37 -41.34 -21.25
CA LEU A 706 18.95 -39.95 -21.23
C LEU A 706 17.51 -39.77 -20.74
N LEU A 707 16.59 -40.59 -21.27
CA LEU A 707 15.18 -40.56 -20.89
C LEU A 707 14.96 -40.91 -19.42
N GLU A 708 15.73 -41.85 -18.87
CA GLU A 708 15.66 -42.23 -17.46
C GLU A 708 16.13 -41.10 -16.52
N GLN A 709 17.22 -40.39 -16.88
CA GLN A 709 17.71 -39.26 -16.09
C GLN A 709 16.81 -38.03 -16.17
N ILE A 710 16.21 -37.76 -17.34
CA ILE A 710 15.24 -36.67 -17.51
C ILE A 710 14.00 -36.93 -16.66
N SER A 711 13.45 -38.15 -16.72
CA SER A 711 12.26 -38.51 -15.94
C SER A 711 12.49 -38.41 -14.42
N LYS A 712 13.69 -38.76 -13.95
CA LYS A 712 14.07 -38.60 -12.54
C LYS A 712 14.13 -37.12 -12.12
N LEU A 713 14.69 -36.25 -12.97
CA LEU A 713 14.76 -34.82 -12.69
C LEU A 713 13.39 -34.14 -12.75
N GLU A 714 12.50 -34.57 -13.66
CA GLU A 714 11.12 -34.08 -13.73
C GLU A 714 10.35 -34.37 -12.44
N SER A 715 10.43 -35.61 -11.93
CA SER A 715 9.79 -36.00 -10.67
C SER A 715 10.34 -35.22 -9.46
N GLU A 716 11.66 -34.98 -9.42
CA GLU A 716 12.27 -34.15 -8.38
C GLU A 716 11.87 -32.68 -8.47
N TYR A 717 11.61 -32.14 -9.67
CA TYR A 717 11.12 -30.78 -9.87
C TYR A 717 9.67 -30.64 -9.41
N GLU A 718 8.79 -31.59 -9.77
CA GLU A 718 7.37 -31.56 -9.40
C GLU A 718 7.17 -31.62 -7.88
N SER A 719 7.88 -32.53 -7.18
CA SER A 719 7.82 -32.63 -5.72
C SER A 719 8.31 -31.36 -5.01
N ARG A 720 9.28 -30.66 -5.60
CA ARG A 720 9.81 -29.40 -5.06
C ARG A 720 8.87 -28.22 -5.30
N ILE A 721 8.15 -28.19 -6.42
CA ILE A 721 7.11 -27.19 -6.70
C ILE A 721 5.98 -27.30 -5.66
N GLU A 722 5.53 -28.50 -5.32
CA GLU A 722 4.54 -28.72 -4.26
C GLU A 722 5.06 -28.25 -2.89
N SER A 723 6.33 -28.56 -2.57
CA SER A 723 6.96 -28.13 -1.32
C SER A 723 7.12 -26.60 -1.23
N MET A 724 7.45 -25.91 -2.33
CA MET A 724 7.47 -24.45 -2.41
C MET A 724 6.08 -23.85 -2.22
N SER A 725 5.06 -24.46 -2.82
CA SER A 725 3.68 -24.00 -2.67
C SER A 725 3.22 -24.08 -1.21
N MET A 726 3.59 -25.13 -0.48
CA MET A 726 3.25 -25.29 0.94
C MET A 726 4.04 -24.35 1.88
N ALA A 727 5.28 -23.98 1.53
CA ALA A 727 6.06 -23.01 2.33
C ALA A 727 5.64 -21.55 2.08
N THR A 728 5.02 -21.28 0.91
CA THR A 728 4.53 -19.95 0.52
C THR A 728 3.11 -19.67 1.02
N GLN A 729 2.29 -20.72 1.18
CA GLN A 729 0.98 -20.68 1.85
C GLN A 729 1.12 -20.54 3.36
#